data_AF-A0A927NMA5-F1
#
_entry.id   AF-A0A927NMA5-F1
#
_cell.length_a   1.000
_cell.length_b   1.000
_cell.length_c   1.000
_cell.angle_alpha   90.00
_cell.angle_beta   90.00
_cell.angle_gamma   90.00
#
_symmetry.space_group_name_H-M   'P 1'
#
loop_
_entity.id
_entity.type
_entity.pdbx_description
1 polymer ?
#
loop_
_entity_poly.entity_id
_entity_poly.type
_entity_poly.pdbx_seq_one_letter_code
_entity_poly.pdbx_strand_id
1 'polypeptide(L)'
;MKATKKSKVLLTLALGVAMAVSVGVMQIDGDNVKVSADITVDSTTRIASEGFYMSTGASVRKVNNEAGIRWETNVTDEFVNYIETTYAGASVEYRTLITAVNLPNRAEEVTISDMTVENAETLLCNDTKGALEDGKYYGSVLYKDDTVEDWTNLNDAELREIYATELVARSYVEITPTSGEPVVIYAKAEDTARSMRAVANAAQIDGDASTLLTEYVGVAETQTTRAGVYNPETDNGNVALALNELGDQTYVAYVGAKLIGNVVVTNNEATVSVDGIADGEHSLNLFDENANVYRASFVKATKVIDEASDLAVFYLGDEANIYSTTWKNANAFDGYYVLTKNIDCTGYIHSVSKPSDANESFSMTGHIEEGAGLTGVFEGNGYTISNLTLVRRGLFGAIAGGTVQNVAFKNVQFTRGDITNGGGYNGQNVYTLACVIEGATLKNVYVHIPTMQSSYVLNGESGTTGAGSAVRGAGLADSIDGSTVMENCVIQIDEYNYMTNASYNGGSLMRVADSAEGAYANFKDVYVISNAMLAGSKANEATRADAGNQTGATITIAGAKRYASVGDMQKAGNDYSSFDNGFWTVEEGKIPYFNVRTNTINVQGTYYLDMSEGKFGAEDMAKMFGSATAVIESVKVAETEYTVTNGKVAGVPVNKDGTPVQMTIALQGSEQVYNVSVIPATKVIDEASDLAVFNLGASAYAVNTGMVGRANAFDGYYVLTKDIDCAGYVHSVTTNEASISWENLSVSGHSNVGLTGVFEGNGHTISNLSLNRRGLFGVIVGGTVQNVGFTNLVFTRDTATANAVYHARDTYALACVIEKATLKNVYVHIPTMQISVTVASGTLMTGSGSALRGAGLASSIDGSTVMENCVIKIDEYNYMSNANYNGGSLMCVADSTEGAYANFKNVYVISNAMLAGSKANEATRADASNQTETTITIAGVKRYASIGDMQKDATANAEDLNTFDSKYWTVTDGVLSWN
;
A
#
# COMPACT_ATOMS: atom_id res chain seq x y z
N MET A 1 -62.51 16.77 50.87
CA MET A 1 -63.36 15.64 50.46
C MET A 1 -64.46 16.17 49.53
N LYS A 2 -64.58 15.61 48.32
CA LYS A 2 -65.64 15.78 47.29
C LYS A 2 -65.73 17.09 46.46
N ALA A 3 -65.01 17.04 45.33
CA ALA A 3 -65.44 17.18 43.92
C ALA A 3 -66.51 18.19 43.43
N THR A 4 -66.22 18.67 42.21
CA THR A 4 -67.10 19.04 41.07
C THR A 4 -67.78 20.41 41.01
N LYS A 5 -67.33 21.27 40.09
CA LYS A 5 -67.97 21.57 38.77
C LYS A 5 -67.32 22.81 38.12
N LYS A 6 -66.66 22.63 36.97
CA LYS A 6 -66.36 23.72 36.02
C LYS A 6 -67.50 23.77 34.99
N SER A 7 -68.13 24.93 34.86
CA SER A 7 -69.12 25.28 33.84
C SER A 7 -68.39 25.60 32.53
N LYS A 8 -68.75 24.89 31.45
CA LYS A 8 -68.46 25.29 30.07
C LYS A 8 -69.53 26.29 29.62
N VAL A 9 -69.12 27.46 29.16
CA VAL A 9 -69.96 28.32 28.31
C VAL A 9 -69.72 27.90 26.86
N LEU A 10 -70.81 27.52 26.20
CA LEU A 10 -70.89 27.11 24.81
C LEU A 10 -71.12 28.39 23.98
N LEU A 11 -70.26 28.70 23.01
CA LEU A 11 -70.59 29.62 21.93
C LEU A 11 -70.45 28.86 20.61
N THR A 12 -71.60 28.63 19.98
CA THR A 12 -71.73 28.00 18.67
C THR A 12 -71.70 29.09 17.60
N LEU A 13 -70.75 29.03 16.67
CA LEU A 13 -70.90 29.63 15.34
C LEU A 13 -70.14 28.75 14.33
N ALA A 14 -70.91 28.21 13.40
CA ALA A 14 -70.49 27.36 12.31
C ALA A 14 -70.22 28.24 11.07
N LEU A 15 -69.10 27.98 10.40
CA LEU A 15 -68.93 27.78 8.93
C LEU A 15 -67.54 28.24 8.45
N GLY A 16 -66.77 27.28 7.94
CA GLY A 16 -65.93 27.46 6.74
C GLY A 16 -64.42 27.68 6.94
N VAL A 17 -63.66 26.58 6.76
CA VAL A 17 -62.20 26.48 6.51
C VAL A 17 -61.29 26.57 7.76
N ALA A 18 -60.61 25.47 8.04
CA ALA A 18 -59.79 25.25 9.23
C ALA A 18 -58.33 25.70 9.02
N MET A 19 -57.86 26.67 9.81
CA MET A 19 -56.45 26.80 10.20
C MET A 19 -56.33 26.44 11.68
N ALA A 20 -55.42 25.53 12.01
CA ALA A 20 -55.11 25.15 13.38
C ALA A 20 -54.20 26.21 14.01
N VAL A 21 -54.70 26.95 15.00
CA VAL A 21 -53.87 27.80 15.87
C VAL A 21 -53.71 27.06 17.20
N SER A 22 -52.49 26.62 17.53
CA SER A 22 -52.17 26.20 18.90
C SER A 22 -51.93 27.43 19.76
N VAL A 23 -52.74 27.63 20.80
CA VAL A 23 -52.56 28.74 21.74
C VAL A 23 -51.61 28.29 22.85
N GLY A 24 -50.40 28.86 22.88
CA GLY A 24 -49.44 28.73 23.98
C GLY A 24 -49.92 29.42 25.25
N VAL A 25 -49.40 28.98 26.40
CA VAL A 25 -49.81 29.40 27.74
C VAL A 25 -49.36 30.84 28.02
N MET A 26 -50.30 31.72 28.37
CA MET A 26 -50.02 33.07 28.86
C MET A 26 -49.57 33.01 30.34
N GLN A 27 -48.32 33.36 30.62
CA GLN A 27 -47.82 33.56 31.99
C GLN A 27 -47.77 35.07 32.27
N ILE A 28 -48.49 35.50 33.30
CA ILE A 28 -48.52 36.90 33.76
C ILE A 28 -47.63 37.00 34.99
N ASP A 29 -46.54 37.75 34.89
CA ASP A 29 -45.80 38.31 36.02
C ASP A 29 -45.81 39.84 35.87
N GLY A 30 -45.85 40.57 36.99
CA GLY A 30 -46.25 41.99 37.08
C GLY A 30 -45.73 42.96 36.01
N ASP A 31 -46.57 43.97 35.72
CA ASP A 31 -46.41 45.16 34.87
C ASP A 31 -45.75 45.05 33.48
N ASN A 32 -45.32 43.87 33.01
CA ASN A 32 -44.83 43.66 31.65
C ASN A 32 -45.44 42.39 31.03
N VAL A 33 -46.28 42.57 30.01
CA VAL A 33 -46.77 41.46 29.16
C VAL A 33 -45.69 41.14 28.12
N LYS A 34 -44.95 40.04 28.29
CA LYS A 34 -44.16 39.45 27.19
C LYS A 34 -45.04 38.47 26.41
N VAL A 35 -45.38 38.82 25.17
CA VAL A 35 -45.91 37.89 24.19
C VAL A 35 -44.72 37.39 23.36
N SER A 36 -44.24 36.18 23.63
CA SER A 36 -43.43 35.46 22.64
C SER A 36 -44.41 34.82 21.66
N ALA A 37 -44.65 35.49 20.54
CA ALA A 37 -45.23 34.81 19.40
C ALA A 37 -44.13 33.94 18.80
N ASP A 38 -44.22 32.62 18.98
CA ASP A 38 -43.55 31.71 18.05
C ASP A 38 -44.22 31.95 16.69
N ILE A 39 -43.59 32.79 15.87
CA ILE A 39 -43.90 32.86 14.45
C ILE A 39 -43.56 31.49 13.90
N THR A 40 -44.59 30.66 13.69
CA THR A 40 -44.46 29.53 12.78
C THR A 40 -44.23 30.16 11.41
N VAL A 41 -42.96 30.24 11.00
CA VAL A 41 -42.60 30.76 9.68
C VAL A 41 -43.19 29.78 8.67
N ASP A 42 -44.08 30.35 7.87
CA ASP A 42 -44.84 29.78 6.78
C ASP A 42 -43.93 29.06 5.76
N SER A 43 -44.55 28.25 4.91
CA SER A 43 -44.03 27.58 3.71
C SER A 43 -43.14 28.41 2.76
N THR A 44 -42.99 29.71 3.03
CA THR A 44 -42.19 30.70 2.28
C THR A 44 -40.68 30.53 2.41
N THR A 45 -40.17 30.04 3.56
CA THR A 45 -38.71 29.80 3.71
C THR A 45 -38.22 28.66 2.83
N ARG A 46 -39.10 27.71 2.48
CA ARG A 46 -38.74 26.51 1.73
C ARG A 46 -38.47 26.82 0.25
N ILE A 47 -39.25 27.72 -0.35
CA ILE A 47 -39.09 28.13 -1.75
C ILE A 47 -37.80 28.96 -1.95
N ALA A 48 -37.46 29.81 -0.98
CA ALA A 48 -36.16 30.50 -0.98
C ALA A 48 -34.96 29.53 -0.83
N SER A 49 -35.16 28.42 -0.11
CA SER A 49 -34.11 27.45 0.20
C SER A 49 -33.73 26.51 -0.96
N GLU A 50 -34.60 26.38 -1.96
CA GLU A 50 -34.39 25.50 -3.13
C GLU A 50 -34.20 26.29 -4.44
N GLY A 51 -34.56 27.59 -4.44
CA GLY A 51 -34.70 28.34 -5.68
C GLY A 51 -33.76 29.52 -5.92
N PHE A 52 -32.89 29.89 -4.97
CA PHE A 52 -31.89 30.96 -5.12
C PHE A 52 -30.56 30.58 -4.44
N TYR A 53 -29.55 30.16 -5.22
CA TYR A 53 -28.27 29.63 -4.71
C TYR A 53 -27.09 29.94 -5.63
N MET A 54 -25.87 30.06 -5.10
CA MET A 54 -24.67 30.24 -5.92
C MET A 54 -24.23 28.92 -6.55
N SER A 55 -24.40 28.80 -7.86
CA SER A 55 -24.21 27.56 -8.61
C SER A 55 -22.75 27.26 -8.90
N THR A 56 -21.95 28.31 -9.11
CA THR A 56 -20.50 28.20 -9.26
C THR A 56 -19.80 29.03 -8.20
N GLY A 57 -18.60 28.59 -7.83
CA GLY A 57 -17.71 29.46 -7.07
C GLY A 57 -17.44 30.75 -7.83
N ALA A 58 -17.04 31.81 -7.11
CA ALA A 58 -16.38 32.91 -7.77
C ALA A 58 -15.26 32.36 -8.67
N SER A 59 -15.10 32.93 -9.85
CA SER A 59 -14.13 32.52 -10.87
C SER A 59 -13.45 33.79 -11.35
N VAL A 60 -12.13 33.77 -11.52
CA VAL A 60 -11.45 34.89 -12.19
C VAL A 60 -11.70 34.73 -13.69
N ARG A 61 -12.22 35.76 -14.34
CA ARG A 61 -12.29 35.82 -15.81
C ARG A 61 -11.66 37.09 -16.31
N LYS A 62 -11.05 37.02 -17.50
CA LYS A 62 -10.75 38.20 -18.30
C LYS A 62 -12.01 38.60 -19.06
N VAL A 63 -12.58 39.75 -18.73
CA VAL A 63 -13.59 40.40 -19.57
C VAL A 63 -12.90 41.55 -20.27
N ASN A 64 -12.82 41.54 -21.60
CA ASN A 64 -12.13 42.58 -22.37
C ASN A 64 -10.66 42.83 -21.94
N ASN A 65 -9.89 41.76 -21.69
CA ASN A 65 -8.50 41.77 -21.18
C ASN A 65 -8.30 42.20 -19.71
N GLU A 66 -9.37 42.40 -18.94
CA GLU A 66 -9.26 42.82 -17.54
C GLU A 66 -9.62 41.69 -16.60
N ALA A 67 -8.73 41.40 -15.65
CA ALA A 67 -8.99 40.42 -14.61
C ALA A 67 -10.08 40.94 -13.68
N GLY A 68 -11.11 40.13 -13.46
CA GLY A 68 -12.17 40.40 -12.51
C GLY A 68 -12.68 39.11 -11.90
N ILE A 69 -13.41 39.23 -10.79
CA ILE A 69 -14.01 38.09 -10.11
C ILE A 69 -15.48 38.03 -10.53
N ARG A 70 -15.90 36.95 -11.19
CA ARG A 70 -17.29 36.68 -11.58
C ARG A 70 -17.82 35.47 -10.83
N TRP A 71 -19.06 35.53 -10.38
CA TRP A 71 -19.77 34.38 -9.82
C TRP A 71 -21.12 34.20 -10.52
N GLU A 72 -21.71 33.03 -10.32
CA GLU A 72 -23.02 32.67 -10.86
C GLU A 72 -23.96 32.27 -9.72
N THR A 73 -25.16 32.85 -9.74
CA THR A 73 -26.24 32.52 -8.84
C THR A 73 -27.41 32.01 -9.67
N ASN A 74 -27.78 30.75 -9.47
CA ASN A 74 -28.97 30.18 -10.09
C ASN A 74 -30.22 30.71 -9.38
N VAL A 75 -31.20 31.07 -10.20
CA VAL A 75 -32.52 31.54 -9.78
C VAL A 75 -33.55 30.68 -10.51
N THR A 76 -34.16 29.75 -9.79
CA THR A 76 -35.15 28.83 -10.38
C THR A 76 -36.43 29.58 -10.77
N ASP A 77 -37.13 29.06 -11.77
CA ASP A 77 -38.45 29.57 -12.17
C ASP A 77 -39.45 29.57 -11.02
N GLU A 78 -39.37 28.58 -10.12
CA GLU A 78 -40.24 28.51 -8.94
C GLU A 78 -40.02 29.69 -8.00
N PHE A 79 -38.77 30.12 -7.80
CA PHE A 79 -38.45 31.27 -6.96
C PHE A 79 -38.86 32.60 -7.61
N VAL A 80 -38.67 32.74 -8.92
CA VAL A 80 -39.14 33.92 -9.67
C VAL A 80 -40.65 34.03 -9.57
N ASN A 81 -41.38 32.95 -9.86
CA ASN A 81 -42.84 32.90 -9.74
C ASN A 81 -43.31 33.22 -8.31
N TYR A 82 -42.58 32.76 -7.29
CA TYR A 82 -42.86 33.10 -5.91
C TYR A 82 -42.73 34.60 -5.62
N ILE A 83 -41.65 35.26 -6.09
CA ILE A 83 -41.47 36.70 -5.91
C ILE A 83 -42.58 37.47 -6.63
N GLU A 84 -42.87 37.14 -7.88
CA GLU A 84 -43.88 37.84 -8.70
C GLU A 84 -45.30 37.71 -8.12
N THR A 85 -45.63 36.55 -7.57
CA THR A 85 -46.95 36.30 -6.97
C THR A 85 -47.08 36.92 -5.58
N THR A 86 -46.03 36.85 -4.76
CA THR A 86 -46.06 37.31 -3.35
C THR A 86 -45.84 38.82 -3.23
N TYR A 87 -45.01 39.40 -4.09
CA TYR A 87 -44.61 40.81 -4.07
C TYR A 87 -44.97 41.53 -5.38
N ALA A 88 -46.20 41.30 -5.87
CA ALA A 88 -46.68 41.89 -7.11
C ALA A 88 -46.55 43.43 -7.12
N GLY A 89 -45.82 43.96 -8.11
CA GLY A 89 -45.59 45.40 -8.26
C GLY A 89 -44.45 45.97 -7.40
N ALA A 90 -43.67 45.14 -6.70
CA ALA A 90 -42.42 45.52 -6.06
C ALA A 90 -41.27 45.67 -7.07
N SER A 91 -40.27 46.49 -6.78
CA SER A 91 -38.98 46.43 -7.47
C SER A 91 -38.12 45.31 -6.87
N VAL A 92 -37.44 44.54 -7.71
CA VAL A 92 -36.60 43.41 -7.29
C VAL A 92 -35.18 43.67 -7.77
N GLU A 93 -34.22 43.67 -6.85
CA GLU A 93 -32.80 43.86 -7.14
C GLU A 93 -32.00 42.66 -6.63
N TYR A 94 -31.25 42.03 -7.53
CA TYR A 94 -30.31 40.97 -7.18
C TYR A 94 -28.95 41.60 -6.88
N ARG A 95 -28.44 41.35 -5.68
CA ARG A 95 -27.22 41.96 -5.16
C ARG A 95 -26.29 40.90 -4.61
N THR A 96 -25.00 41.25 -4.52
CA THR A 96 -24.01 40.42 -3.84
C THR A 96 -23.18 41.29 -2.90
N LEU A 97 -23.00 40.81 -1.68
CA LEU A 97 -22.14 41.38 -0.68
C LEU A 97 -20.78 40.66 -0.71
N ILE A 98 -19.67 41.39 -0.73
CA ILE A 98 -18.32 40.81 -0.56
C ILE A 98 -17.69 41.42 0.69
N THR A 99 -17.13 40.58 1.55
CA THR A 99 -16.49 41.00 2.80
C THR A 99 -15.18 40.26 3.05
N ALA A 100 -14.20 40.92 3.67
CA ALA A 100 -12.96 40.30 4.13
C ALA A 100 -13.18 39.50 5.42
N VAL A 101 -12.74 38.25 5.44
CA VAL A 101 -12.84 37.34 6.58
C VAL A 101 -11.70 37.64 7.55
N ASN A 102 -11.87 38.68 8.37
CA ASN A 102 -11.06 38.84 9.58
C ASN A 102 -11.67 38.11 10.80
N LEU A 103 -12.72 37.29 10.61
CA LEU A 103 -13.45 36.63 11.70
C LEU A 103 -13.76 35.17 11.33
N PRO A 104 -12.94 34.20 11.80
CA PRO A 104 -13.03 32.77 11.42
C PRO A 104 -14.36 32.06 11.71
N ASN A 105 -15.29 32.67 12.46
CA ASN A 105 -16.48 32.00 13.01
C ASN A 105 -17.82 32.71 12.71
N ARG A 106 -17.90 33.63 11.74
CA ARG A 106 -19.12 34.48 11.56
C ARG A 106 -19.77 34.47 10.18
N ALA A 107 -19.37 33.60 9.26
CA ALA A 107 -19.96 33.56 7.91
C ALA A 107 -21.50 33.34 7.91
N GLU A 108 -22.04 32.65 8.91
CA GLU A 108 -23.48 32.34 8.99
C GLU A 108 -24.35 33.51 9.51
N GLU A 109 -23.78 34.47 10.24
CA GLU A 109 -24.54 35.51 10.98
C GLU A 109 -24.51 36.91 10.35
N VAL A 110 -23.84 37.13 9.21
CA VAL A 110 -23.72 38.49 8.64
C VAL A 110 -25.09 38.99 8.15
N THR A 111 -25.68 39.93 8.89
CA THR A 111 -26.87 40.69 8.49
C THR A 111 -26.49 42.08 7.99
N ILE A 112 -27.31 42.71 7.13
CA ILE A 112 -27.09 44.09 6.67
C ILE A 112 -26.92 45.08 7.85
N SER A 113 -27.56 44.83 8.98
CA SER A 113 -27.46 45.68 10.19
C SER A 113 -26.11 45.63 10.90
N ASP A 114 -25.35 44.54 10.78
CA ASP A 114 -24.04 44.39 11.42
C ASP A 114 -22.91 45.16 10.69
N MET A 115 -23.22 45.78 9.55
CA MET A 115 -22.26 46.34 8.59
C MET A 115 -21.97 47.84 8.77
N THR A 116 -22.36 48.45 9.89
CA THR A 116 -22.02 49.85 10.23
C THR A 116 -20.66 49.99 10.91
N VAL A 117 -19.86 48.92 11.00
CA VAL A 117 -18.56 48.90 11.68
C VAL A 117 -17.45 49.27 10.68
N GLU A 118 -16.65 50.27 11.05
CA GLU A 118 -15.62 51.03 10.30
C GLU A 118 -14.57 50.28 9.44
N ASN A 119 -14.60 48.94 9.28
CA ASN A 119 -13.50 48.18 8.66
C ASN A 119 -13.91 47.17 7.56
N ALA A 120 -15.14 47.21 7.02
CA ALA A 120 -15.52 46.40 5.87
C ALA A 120 -15.57 47.24 4.59
N GLU A 121 -14.54 47.16 3.74
CA GLU A 121 -14.63 47.66 2.36
C GLU A 121 -15.70 46.85 1.63
N THR A 122 -16.87 47.46 1.49
CA THR A 122 -18.05 46.82 0.91
C THR A 122 -18.07 47.10 -0.59
N LEU A 123 -17.78 46.09 -1.41
CA LEU A 123 -18.01 46.16 -2.85
C LEU A 123 -19.46 45.77 -3.16
N LEU A 124 -20.34 46.77 -3.26
CA LEU A 124 -21.72 46.60 -3.72
C LEU A 124 -21.73 46.57 -5.25
N CYS A 125 -21.96 45.40 -5.84
CA CYS A 125 -22.11 45.28 -7.28
C CYS A 125 -23.59 45.40 -7.66
N ASN A 126 -24.00 46.57 -8.16
CA ASN A 126 -25.36 46.81 -8.63
C ASN A 126 -25.39 46.68 -10.15
N ASP A 127 -25.91 45.56 -10.68
CA ASP A 127 -26.35 45.52 -12.07
C ASP A 127 -27.85 45.80 -12.12
N THR A 128 -28.20 47.03 -12.48
CA THR A 128 -29.61 47.47 -12.58
C THR A 128 -30.19 47.24 -13.97
N LYS A 129 -29.52 46.49 -14.87
CA LYS A 129 -30.04 46.32 -16.24
C LYS A 129 -29.59 45.04 -16.96
N GLY A 130 -30.20 43.90 -16.62
CA GLY A 130 -30.17 42.70 -17.47
C GLY A 130 -30.94 41.53 -16.85
N ALA A 131 -31.90 40.97 -17.58
CA ALA A 131 -32.73 39.85 -17.15
C ALA A 131 -31.89 38.62 -16.76
N LEU A 132 -32.43 37.77 -15.89
CA LEU A 132 -31.91 36.41 -15.69
C LEU A 132 -31.69 35.77 -17.08
N GLU A 133 -30.44 35.57 -17.48
CA GLU A 133 -30.12 34.82 -18.71
C GLU A 133 -30.25 33.34 -18.36
N ASP A 134 -31.24 32.66 -18.91
CA ASP A 134 -31.51 31.23 -18.68
C ASP A 134 -31.63 30.85 -17.19
N GLY A 135 -32.30 31.69 -16.38
CA GLY A 135 -32.48 31.45 -14.94
C GLY A 135 -31.23 31.72 -14.10
N LYS A 136 -30.29 32.52 -14.60
CA LYS A 136 -29.02 32.80 -13.91
C LYS A 136 -28.80 34.29 -13.72
N TYR A 137 -28.37 34.64 -12.51
CA TYR A 137 -27.80 35.93 -12.15
C TYR A 137 -26.27 35.82 -12.15
N TYR A 138 -25.60 36.77 -12.79
CA TYR A 138 -24.15 36.87 -12.78
C TYR A 138 -23.74 38.15 -12.10
N GLY A 139 -23.01 38.04 -10.99
CA GLY A 139 -22.32 39.17 -10.40
C GLY A 139 -20.87 39.17 -10.83
N SER A 140 -20.30 40.35 -11.08
CA SER A 140 -18.88 40.49 -11.36
C SER A 140 -18.29 41.75 -10.77
N VAL A 141 -17.24 41.62 -9.97
CA VAL A 141 -16.37 42.77 -9.67
C VAL A 141 -15.34 42.88 -10.79
N LEU A 142 -15.49 43.91 -11.61
CA LEU A 142 -14.48 44.34 -12.56
C LEU A 142 -13.66 45.43 -11.88
N TYR A 143 -12.34 45.24 -11.77
CA TYR A 143 -11.42 46.21 -11.16
C TYR A 143 -11.16 47.40 -12.10
N LYS A 144 -12.20 48.12 -12.55
CA LYS A 144 -12.04 49.06 -13.66
C LYS A 144 -12.65 50.45 -13.54
N ASP A 145 -13.29 50.87 -12.45
CA ASP A 145 -13.91 52.22 -12.47
C ASP A 145 -13.91 53.04 -11.17
N ASP A 146 -13.30 52.58 -10.08
CA ASP A 146 -12.92 53.48 -8.98
C ASP A 146 -11.41 53.74 -9.07
N THR A 147 -11.04 55.02 -8.95
CA THR A 147 -9.73 55.59 -9.28
C THR A 147 -8.54 54.77 -8.76
N VAL A 148 -7.95 53.97 -9.65
CA VAL A 148 -6.69 53.22 -9.50
C VAL A 148 -5.49 54.19 -9.48
N GLU A 149 -5.50 55.17 -8.59
CA GLU A 149 -4.32 55.98 -8.27
C GLU A 149 -3.64 55.47 -6.99
N ASP A 150 -4.36 54.74 -6.13
CA ASP A 150 -3.81 54.18 -4.88
C ASP A 150 -3.17 52.80 -5.04
N TRP A 151 -3.64 51.94 -5.95
CA TRP A 151 -3.14 50.56 -6.04
C TRP A 151 -1.79 50.44 -6.74
N THR A 152 -1.44 51.38 -7.63
CA THR A 152 -0.11 51.47 -8.23
C THR A 152 0.97 51.94 -7.25
N ASN A 153 0.56 52.44 -6.08
CA ASN A 153 1.47 52.85 -5.00
C ASN A 153 1.62 51.78 -3.92
N LEU A 154 0.83 50.70 -3.97
CA LEU A 154 0.98 49.57 -3.06
C LEU A 154 2.25 48.81 -3.42
N ASN A 155 3.09 48.58 -2.42
CA ASN A 155 4.28 47.76 -2.60
C ASN A 155 3.89 46.26 -2.66
N ASP A 156 4.81 45.42 -3.13
CA ASP A 156 4.58 43.98 -3.28
C ASP A 156 4.07 43.31 -1.99
N ALA A 157 4.38 43.82 -0.80
CA ALA A 157 3.88 43.29 0.47
C ALA A 157 2.43 43.70 0.75
N GLU A 158 2.02 44.91 0.38
CA GLU A 158 0.63 45.37 0.51
C GLU A 158 -0.28 44.69 -0.52
N LEU A 159 0.21 44.49 -1.74
CA LEU A 159 -0.47 43.65 -2.74
C LEU A 159 -0.57 42.19 -2.27
N ARG A 160 0.46 41.65 -1.61
CA ARG A 160 0.40 40.31 -0.98
C ARG A 160 -0.67 40.22 0.11
N GLU A 161 -0.80 41.25 0.95
CA GLU A 161 -1.80 41.28 2.02
C GLU A 161 -3.23 41.30 1.44
N ILE A 162 -3.46 42.07 0.38
CA ILE A 162 -4.75 42.11 -0.32
C ILE A 162 -5.06 40.76 -1.02
N TYR A 163 -4.10 40.14 -1.71
CA TYR A 163 -4.32 38.84 -2.36
C TYR A 163 -4.40 37.66 -1.38
N ALA A 164 -3.80 37.77 -0.20
CA ALA A 164 -3.91 36.80 0.89
C ALA A 164 -5.22 36.96 1.69
N THR A 165 -5.93 38.08 1.53
CA THR A 165 -7.18 38.35 2.24
C THR A 165 -8.26 37.40 1.74
N GLU A 166 -8.79 36.57 2.65
CA GLU A 166 -9.92 35.72 2.36
C GLU A 166 -11.18 36.58 2.19
N LEU A 167 -11.78 36.57 1.01
CA LEU A 167 -13.05 37.24 0.75
C LEU A 167 -14.19 36.22 0.74
N VAL A 168 -15.31 36.59 1.33
CA VAL A 168 -16.57 35.84 1.30
C VAL A 168 -17.61 36.66 0.56
N ALA A 169 -18.25 36.04 -0.43
CA ALA A 169 -19.40 36.61 -1.13
C ALA A 169 -20.71 36.10 -0.52
N ARG A 170 -21.78 36.90 -0.54
CA ARG A 170 -23.14 36.47 -0.21
C ARG A 170 -24.14 37.13 -1.14
N SER A 171 -24.77 36.32 -1.98
CA SER A 171 -25.85 36.79 -2.86
C SER A 171 -27.15 36.99 -2.07
N TYR A 172 -27.89 38.05 -2.39
CA TYR A 172 -29.20 38.35 -1.82
C TYR A 172 -30.11 39.04 -2.84
N VAL A 173 -31.41 38.97 -2.61
CA VAL A 173 -32.42 39.69 -3.37
C VAL A 173 -33.06 40.72 -2.45
N GLU A 174 -33.04 41.98 -2.86
CA GLU A 174 -33.74 43.08 -2.20
C GLU A 174 -35.03 43.38 -2.97
N ILE A 175 -36.16 43.27 -2.28
CA ILE A 175 -37.50 43.46 -2.82
C ILE A 175 -38.10 44.70 -2.17
N THR A 176 -38.45 45.72 -2.92
CA THR A 176 -39.06 46.96 -2.40
C THR A 176 -40.54 47.04 -2.80
N PRO A 177 -41.48 46.71 -1.91
CA PRO A 177 -42.91 46.83 -2.20
C PRO A 177 -43.33 48.28 -2.40
N THR A 178 -44.37 48.51 -3.20
CA THR A 178 -44.83 49.88 -3.56
C THR A 178 -45.29 50.73 -2.36
N SER A 179 -45.55 50.12 -1.20
CA SER A 179 -46.01 50.79 0.02
C SER A 179 -45.41 50.23 1.31
N GLY A 180 -44.18 49.72 1.29
CA GLY A 180 -43.56 49.04 2.44
C GLY A 180 -42.04 49.19 2.52
N GLU A 181 -41.49 48.70 3.63
CA GLU A 181 -40.05 48.60 3.85
C GLU A 181 -39.45 47.52 2.92
N PRO A 182 -38.18 47.67 2.48
CA PRO A 182 -37.49 46.64 1.71
C PRO A 182 -37.43 45.29 2.46
N VAL A 183 -37.64 44.20 1.72
CA VAL A 183 -37.48 42.82 2.18
C VAL A 183 -36.24 42.25 1.54
N VAL A 184 -35.35 41.67 2.34
CA VAL A 184 -34.11 41.05 1.86
C VAL A 184 -34.19 39.53 2.03
N ILE A 185 -33.97 38.80 0.94
CA ILE A 185 -33.90 37.34 0.90
C ILE A 185 -32.48 36.94 0.54
N TYR A 186 -31.75 36.36 1.49
CA TYR A 186 -30.38 35.87 1.25
C TYR A 186 -30.41 34.47 0.62
N ALA A 187 -29.43 34.18 -0.24
CA ALA A 187 -29.11 32.80 -0.56
C ALA A 187 -28.53 32.10 0.69
N LYS A 188 -28.69 30.78 0.76
CA LYS A 188 -28.24 29.95 1.89
C LYS A 188 -26.76 30.16 2.21
N ALA A 189 -26.41 30.25 3.49
CA ALA A 189 -25.03 30.49 3.95
C ALA A 189 -24.07 29.37 3.49
N GLU A 190 -24.51 28.11 3.62
CA GLU A 190 -23.82 26.90 3.15
C GLU A 190 -23.54 26.89 1.64
N ASP A 191 -24.33 27.60 0.84
CA ASP A 191 -24.17 27.72 -0.61
C ASP A 191 -23.45 29.01 -1.06
N THR A 192 -23.32 30.00 -0.17
CA THR A 192 -22.84 31.35 -0.51
C THR A 192 -21.45 31.67 0.03
N ALA A 193 -21.05 31.15 1.19
CA ALA A 193 -19.76 31.47 1.79
C ALA A 193 -18.61 30.75 1.07
N ARG A 194 -18.12 31.35 -0.02
CA ARG A 194 -17.01 30.81 -0.81
C ARG A 194 -15.78 31.69 -0.69
N SER A 195 -14.67 31.08 -0.29
CA SER A 195 -13.36 31.73 -0.24
C SER A 195 -12.92 32.11 -1.65
N MET A 196 -12.68 33.40 -1.90
CA MET A 196 -12.07 33.85 -3.16
C MET A 196 -10.57 33.51 -3.26
N ARG A 197 -9.95 32.98 -2.19
CA ARG A 197 -8.55 32.53 -2.19
C ARG A 197 -8.33 31.32 -3.11
N ALA A 198 -9.30 30.41 -3.20
CA ALA A 198 -9.30 29.28 -4.13
C ALA A 198 -9.52 29.70 -5.60
N VAL A 199 -10.13 30.86 -5.80
CA VAL A 199 -10.57 31.39 -7.11
C VAL A 199 -9.40 31.97 -7.89
N ALA A 200 -8.46 32.64 -7.19
CA ALA A 200 -7.18 33.04 -7.76
C ALA A 200 -6.40 31.84 -8.34
N ASN A 201 -6.56 30.64 -7.76
CA ASN A 201 -5.93 29.40 -8.25
C ASN A 201 -6.69 28.71 -9.40
N ALA A 202 -8.01 28.86 -9.51
CA ALA A 202 -8.76 28.38 -10.68
C ALA A 202 -8.37 29.13 -11.97
N ALA A 203 -7.88 30.38 -11.85
CA ALA A 203 -7.36 31.19 -12.95
C ALA A 203 -6.14 30.57 -13.65
N GLN A 204 -5.44 29.64 -12.98
CA GLN A 204 -4.27 28.95 -13.52
C GLN A 204 -4.62 27.96 -14.64
N ILE A 205 -5.91 27.60 -14.78
CA ILE A 205 -6.38 26.55 -15.70
C ILE A 205 -6.67 27.06 -17.13
N ASP A 206 -6.81 28.37 -17.36
CA ASP A 206 -7.29 28.89 -18.68
C ASP A 206 -6.34 29.86 -19.41
N GLY A 207 -5.04 29.71 -19.18
CA GLY A 207 -3.99 30.24 -20.06
C GLY A 207 -3.69 31.74 -19.93
N ASP A 208 -2.45 32.03 -19.53
CA ASP A 208 -1.75 33.31 -19.71
C ASP A 208 -1.98 34.41 -18.63
N ALA A 209 -1.68 34.03 -17.38
CA ALA A 209 -1.27 34.95 -16.30
C ALA A 209 -0.22 34.29 -15.36
N SER A 210 0.55 33.31 -15.86
CA SER A 210 1.24 32.33 -15.00
C SER A 210 2.44 32.88 -14.24
N THR A 211 3.25 33.77 -14.78
CA THR A 211 4.56 34.08 -14.17
C THR A 211 4.45 34.94 -12.91
N LEU A 212 3.62 35.98 -12.93
CA LEU A 212 3.38 36.83 -11.76
C LEU A 212 2.58 36.05 -10.70
N LEU A 213 1.45 35.41 -11.05
CA LEU A 213 0.70 34.64 -10.04
C LEU A 213 1.55 33.51 -9.44
N THR A 214 2.36 32.78 -10.21
CA THR A 214 3.19 31.68 -9.67
C THR A 214 4.30 32.15 -8.73
N GLU A 215 4.85 33.36 -8.91
CA GLU A 215 5.75 33.98 -7.91
C GLU A 215 4.99 34.41 -6.64
N TYR A 216 3.68 34.69 -6.74
CA TYR A 216 2.84 35.23 -5.65
C TYR A 216 2.06 34.18 -4.83
N VAL A 217 1.61 33.05 -5.41
CA VAL A 217 0.90 31.96 -4.70
C VAL A 217 1.80 30.78 -4.28
N GLY A 218 3.12 30.89 -4.51
CA GLY A 218 4.05 29.79 -4.28
C GLY A 218 3.99 28.71 -5.36
N VAL A 219 4.95 27.80 -5.33
CA VAL A 219 4.99 26.67 -6.28
C VAL A 219 3.87 25.71 -5.90
N ALA A 220 2.91 25.51 -6.80
CA ALA A 220 1.92 24.44 -6.63
C ALA A 220 2.62 23.09 -6.83
N GLU A 221 3.15 22.50 -5.75
CA GLU A 221 3.57 21.11 -5.77
C GLU A 221 2.31 20.23 -5.82
N THR A 222 2.00 19.78 -7.03
CA THR A 222 0.86 18.90 -7.26
C THR A 222 1.31 17.47 -6.99
N GLN A 223 0.77 16.83 -5.96
CA GLN A 223 0.88 15.39 -5.87
C GLN A 223 -0.06 14.77 -6.90
N THR A 224 0.51 14.05 -7.85
CA THR A 224 -0.24 13.38 -8.93
C THR A 224 -0.87 12.07 -8.48
N THR A 225 -0.52 11.58 -7.29
CA THR A 225 -1.06 10.36 -6.69
C THR A 225 -2.24 10.66 -5.77
N ARG A 226 -3.32 9.89 -5.93
CA ARG A 226 -4.52 9.94 -5.06
C ARG A 226 -4.12 9.62 -3.61
N ALA A 227 -4.36 10.55 -2.71
CA ALA A 227 -3.89 10.56 -1.31
C ALA A 227 -4.76 9.76 -0.34
N GLY A 228 -6.00 9.39 -0.71
CA GLY A 228 -6.83 8.51 0.12
C GLY A 228 -8.25 8.25 -0.41
N VAL A 229 -8.97 7.39 0.30
CA VAL A 229 -10.39 7.05 0.07
C VAL A 229 -11.10 7.03 1.41
N TYR A 230 -12.13 7.87 1.57
CA TYR A 230 -13.02 7.84 2.72
C TYR A 230 -13.89 6.59 2.69
N ASN A 231 -13.91 5.83 3.78
CA ASN A 231 -14.87 4.77 4.02
C ASN A 231 -15.84 5.16 5.15
N PRO A 232 -17.12 5.45 4.86
CA PRO A 232 -18.09 5.91 5.85
C PRO A 232 -18.30 4.93 7.01
N GLU A 233 -17.99 3.65 6.84
CA GLU A 233 -18.13 2.63 7.89
C GLU A 233 -17.01 2.67 8.93
N THR A 234 -15.83 3.19 8.58
CA THR A 234 -14.63 3.11 9.43
C THR A 234 -14.08 4.48 9.82
N ASP A 235 -14.32 5.50 9.01
CA ASP A 235 -13.63 6.78 9.09
C ASP A 235 -14.34 7.83 9.96
N ASN A 236 -15.56 7.56 10.46
CA ASN A 236 -16.31 8.43 11.39
C ASN A 236 -16.32 9.92 11.00
N GLY A 237 -16.50 10.23 9.71
CA GLY A 237 -16.51 11.61 9.20
C GLY A 237 -15.15 12.21 8.86
N ASN A 238 -14.04 11.47 9.01
CA ASN A 238 -12.68 11.98 8.79
C ASN A 238 -11.83 11.08 7.88
N VAL A 239 -11.18 11.64 6.86
CA VAL A 239 -10.25 10.90 5.98
C VAL A 239 -8.83 11.10 6.44
N ALA A 240 -8.09 9.99 6.65
CA ALA A 240 -6.64 10.02 6.74
C ALA A 240 -6.03 10.04 5.32
N LEU A 241 -5.15 11.00 5.07
CA LEU A 241 -4.52 11.23 3.77
C LEU A 241 -3.01 11.12 3.93
N ALA A 242 -2.41 10.22 3.15
CA ALA A 242 -0.96 10.14 3.03
C ALA A 242 -0.49 11.21 2.04
N LEU A 243 0.27 12.17 2.56
CA LEU A 243 0.74 13.36 1.86
C LEU A 243 2.25 13.33 1.83
N ASN A 244 2.81 12.62 0.84
CA ASN A 244 4.26 12.45 0.72
C ASN A 244 4.96 13.81 0.71
N GLU A 245 6.08 13.97 1.40
CA GLU A 245 6.92 15.18 1.30
C GLU A 245 6.36 16.44 1.99
N LEU A 246 5.25 16.35 2.74
CA LEU A 246 4.80 17.46 3.58
C LEU A 246 5.48 17.43 4.94
N GLY A 247 6.16 18.53 5.28
CA GLY A 247 6.70 18.73 6.62
C GLY A 247 5.61 18.77 7.70
N ASP A 248 5.97 18.35 8.90
CA ASP A 248 5.11 18.39 10.09
C ASP A 248 4.78 19.85 10.46
N GLN A 249 3.59 20.30 10.10
CA GLN A 249 3.06 21.63 10.43
C GLN A 249 1.53 21.68 10.29
N THR A 250 0.94 22.83 10.64
CA THR A 250 -0.49 23.09 10.45
C THR A 250 -0.73 23.77 9.11
N TYR A 251 -1.69 23.26 8.36
CA TYR A 251 -2.14 23.80 7.09
C TYR A 251 -3.59 24.26 7.18
N VAL A 252 -3.99 25.24 6.38
CA VAL A 252 -5.40 25.55 6.15
C VAL A 252 -5.90 24.69 5.00
N ALA A 253 -6.93 23.89 5.23
CA ALA A 253 -7.42 22.89 4.29
C ALA A 253 -8.73 23.32 3.62
N TYR A 254 -8.79 23.11 2.31
CA TYR A 254 -10.00 23.32 1.49
C TYR A 254 -10.29 22.09 0.64
N VAL A 255 -11.56 21.70 0.55
CA VAL A 255 -12.02 20.72 -0.44
C VAL A 255 -12.84 21.45 -1.50
N GLY A 256 -12.33 21.48 -2.72
CA GLY A 256 -12.80 22.43 -3.72
C GLY A 256 -12.67 23.87 -3.19
N ALA A 257 -13.81 24.53 -2.99
CA ALA A 257 -13.89 25.88 -2.42
C ALA A 257 -14.37 25.92 -0.95
N LYS A 258 -14.72 24.77 -0.36
CA LYS A 258 -15.20 24.68 1.03
C LYS A 258 -14.02 24.67 1.99
N LEU A 259 -13.97 25.64 2.91
CA LEU A 259 -13.02 25.62 4.01
C LEU A 259 -13.35 24.46 4.95
N ILE A 260 -12.37 23.58 5.18
CA ILE A 260 -12.49 22.51 6.18
C ILE A 260 -11.93 22.97 7.53
N GLY A 261 -10.97 23.88 7.51
CA GLY A 261 -10.33 24.45 8.70
C GLY A 261 -8.85 24.14 8.76
N ASN A 262 -8.26 24.20 9.96
CA ASN A 262 -6.86 23.88 10.17
C ASN A 262 -6.66 22.37 10.28
N VAL A 263 -5.71 21.83 9.51
CA VAL A 263 -5.33 20.42 9.47
C VAL A 263 -3.88 20.30 9.89
N VAL A 264 -3.62 19.47 10.90
CA VAL A 264 -2.27 19.16 11.36
C VAL A 264 -1.76 17.99 10.53
N VAL A 265 -0.62 18.18 9.86
CA VAL A 265 0.12 17.09 9.22
C VAL A 265 1.16 16.59 10.21
N THR A 266 1.23 15.29 10.42
CA THR A 266 2.27 14.65 11.24
C THR A 266 2.69 13.35 10.58
N ASN A 267 3.99 13.11 10.44
CA ASN A 267 4.55 11.96 9.73
C ASN A 267 4.03 11.83 8.29
N ASN A 268 3.85 12.97 7.58
CA ASN A 268 3.25 13.00 6.24
C ASN A 268 1.78 12.52 6.18
N GLU A 269 1.05 12.50 7.29
CA GLU A 269 -0.37 12.15 7.32
C GLU A 269 -1.23 13.33 7.79
N ALA A 270 -2.34 13.57 7.11
CA ALA A 270 -3.36 14.55 7.51
C ALA A 270 -4.70 13.87 7.78
N THR A 271 -5.43 14.35 8.78
CA THR A 271 -6.83 13.98 9.01
C THR A 271 -7.74 15.13 8.65
N VAL A 272 -8.65 14.91 7.71
CA VAL A 272 -9.55 15.94 7.16
C VAL A 272 -11.01 15.54 7.37
N SER A 273 -11.80 16.39 8.00
CA SER A 273 -13.25 16.16 8.10
C SER A 273 -13.90 16.30 6.72
N VAL A 274 -14.75 15.33 6.37
CA VAL A 274 -15.49 15.30 5.10
C VAL A 274 -17.01 15.45 5.30
N ASP A 275 -17.38 16.01 6.46
CA ASP A 275 -18.77 16.29 6.78
C ASP A 275 -19.34 17.36 5.85
N GLY A 276 -20.51 17.06 5.28
CA GLY A 276 -21.17 17.89 4.28
C GLY A 276 -20.37 18.05 2.96
N ILE A 277 -19.47 17.13 2.64
CA ILE A 277 -18.89 16.98 1.29
C ILE A 277 -19.71 15.91 0.54
N ALA A 278 -20.03 16.10 -0.73
CA ALA A 278 -20.76 15.10 -1.53
C ALA A 278 -19.89 13.86 -1.81
N ASP A 279 -20.48 12.71 -2.10
CA ASP A 279 -19.73 11.53 -2.53
C ASP A 279 -19.12 11.75 -3.94
N GLY A 280 -17.93 11.21 -4.19
CA GLY A 280 -17.20 11.41 -5.45
C GLY A 280 -15.70 11.70 -5.27
N GLU A 281 -15.04 12.04 -6.38
CA GLU A 281 -13.64 12.48 -6.36
C GLU A 281 -13.53 13.96 -6.00
N HIS A 282 -12.56 14.28 -5.15
CA HIS A 282 -12.34 15.61 -4.60
C HIS A 282 -10.87 15.97 -4.62
N SER A 283 -10.58 17.27 -4.73
CA SER A 283 -9.24 17.82 -4.51
C SER A 283 -9.20 18.50 -3.15
N LEU A 284 -8.29 18.04 -2.30
CA LEU A 284 -7.85 18.74 -1.11
C LEU A 284 -6.72 19.70 -1.48
N ASN A 285 -6.86 20.94 -1.06
CA ASN A 285 -5.83 21.97 -1.15
C ASN A 285 -5.39 22.34 0.27
N LEU A 286 -4.10 22.19 0.56
CA LEU A 286 -3.49 22.53 1.84
C LEU A 286 -2.61 23.76 1.67
N PHE A 287 -2.87 24.78 2.47
CA PHE A 287 -2.12 26.04 2.46
C PHE A 287 -1.24 26.13 3.69
N ASP A 288 0.06 26.33 3.52
CA ASP A 288 0.96 26.60 4.65
C ASP A 288 0.94 28.08 5.08
N GLU A 289 1.72 28.41 6.10
CA GLU A 289 1.85 29.78 6.63
C GLU A 289 2.41 30.78 5.59
N ASN A 290 3.13 30.30 4.58
CA ASN A 290 3.70 31.09 3.50
C ASN A 290 2.78 31.16 2.27
N ALA A 291 1.55 30.64 2.40
CA ALA A 291 0.55 30.53 1.35
C ALA A 291 0.93 29.58 0.18
N ASN A 292 1.94 28.72 0.35
CA ASN A 292 2.19 27.65 -0.62
C ASN A 292 1.03 26.65 -0.60
N VAL A 293 0.71 26.08 -1.76
CA VAL A 293 -0.43 25.18 -1.92
C VAL A 293 0.04 23.78 -2.30
N TYR A 294 -0.36 22.81 -1.49
CA TYR A 294 -0.15 21.39 -1.75
C TYR A 294 -1.49 20.76 -2.12
N ARG A 295 -1.51 20.05 -3.25
CA ARG A 295 -2.74 19.45 -3.79
C ARG A 295 -2.70 17.95 -3.64
N ALA A 296 -3.78 17.39 -3.12
CA ALA A 296 -3.98 15.97 -2.94
C ALA A 296 -5.40 15.58 -3.38
N SER A 297 -5.54 14.54 -4.20
CA SER A 297 -6.86 14.03 -4.58
C SER A 297 -7.32 12.95 -3.61
N PHE A 298 -8.58 12.96 -3.20
CA PHE A 298 -9.18 11.88 -2.42
C PHE A 298 -10.57 11.55 -2.95
N VAL A 299 -11.12 10.41 -2.55
CA VAL A 299 -12.50 10.03 -2.90
C VAL A 299 -13.33 9.90 -1.65
N LYS A 300 -14.50 10.52 -1.65
CA LYS A 300 -15.54 10.25 -0.68
C LYS A 300 -16.45 9.15 -1.23
N ALA A 301 -16.29 7.92 -0.75
CA ALA A 301 -17.09 6.80 -1.22
C ALA A 301 -18.37 6.65 -0.39
N THR A 302 -19.46 6.23 -1.03
CA THR A 302 -20.64 5.69 -0.34
C THR A 302 -20.32 4.34 0.27
N LYS A 303 -19.51 3.53 -0.43
CA LYS A 303 -19.00 2.25 0.05
C LYS A 303 -17.66 1.96 -0.61
N VAL A 304 -16.67 1.61 0.21
CA VAL A 304 -15.43 1.00 -0.24
C VAL A 304 -15.69 -0.50 -0.41
N ILE A 305 -15.35 -1.03 -1.58
CA ILE A 305 -15.40 -2.46 -1.90
C ILE A 305 -13.97 -2.96 -1.82
N ASP A 306 -13.67 -3.77 -0.81
CA ASP A 306 -12.33 -4.34 -0.65
C ASP A 306 -12.37 -5.86 -0.43
N GLU A 307 -13.50 -6.44 -0.04
CA GLU A 307 -13.67 -7.89 0.02
C GLU A 307 -14.89 -8.38 -0.76
N ALA A 308 -14.94 -9.69 -1.04
CA ALA A 308 -16.05 -10.26 -1.80
C ALA A 308 -17.41 -10.05 -1.12
N SER A 309 -17.45 -10.04 0.22
CA SER A 309 -18.66 -9.76 1.01
C SER A 309 -19.22 -8.36 0.77
N ASP A 310 -18.39 -7.36 0.48
CA ASP A 310 -18.84 -5.99 0.26
C ASP A 310 -19.73 -5.86 -0.97
N LEU A 311 -19.59 -6.76 -1.95
CA LEU A 311 -20.48 -6.82 -3.12
C LEU A 311 -21.95 -7.08 -2.74
N ALA A 312 -22.21 -7.53 -1.50
CA ALA A 312 -23.57 -7.65 -0.97
C ALA A 312 -24.29 -6.31 -0.84
N VAL A 313 -23.59 -5.16 -0.93
CA VAL A 313 -24.22 -3.83 -1.04
C VAL A 313 -25.13 -3.73 -2.26
N PHE A 314 -24.83 -4.48 -3.34
CA PHE A 314 -25.66 -4.58 -4.53
C PHE A 314 -26.74 -5.66 -4.36
N TYR A 315 -27.61 -5.49 -3.36
CA TYR A 315 -28.72 -6.39 -3.08
C TYR A 315 -30.05 -5.63 -3.04
N LEU A 316 -31.01 -6.03 -3.88
CA LEU A 316 -32.30 -5.36 -4.08
C LEU A 316 -33.40 -5.79 -3.07
N GLY A 317 -33.09 -6.48 -1.97
CA GLY A 317 -34.07 -6.78 -0.91
C GLY A 317 -35.12 -7.86 -1.24
N ASP A 318 -36.13 -8.00 -0.38
CA ASP A 318 -37.23 -8.97 -0.55
C ASP A 318 -38.14 -8.61 -1.74
N GLU A 319 -38.39 -9.59 -2.61
CA GLU A 319 -38.89 -9.45 -4.00
C GLU A 319 -40.32 -8.87 -4.16
N ALA A 320 -41.04 -8.58 -3.07
CA ALA A 320 -42.49 -8.30 -3.08
C ALA A 320 -42.95 -7.13 -3.99
N ASN A 321 -42.03 -6.26 -4.43
CA ASN A 321 -42.35 -5.11 -5.31
C ASN A 321 -41.73 -5.17 -6.72
N ILE A 322 -41.00 -6.24 -7.08
CA ILE A 322 -40.37 -6.35 -8.42
C ILE A 322 -41.37 -6.91 -9.47
N TYR A 323 -42.56 -7.35 -9.04
CA TYR A 323 -43.51 -8.13 -9.84
C TYR A 323 -44.42 -7.35 -10.81
N SER A 324 -44.30 -6.02 -10.86
CA SER A 324 -45.05 -5.23 -11.83
C SER A 324 -44.19 -5.05 -13.09
N THR A 325 -44.82 -4.83 -14.25
CA THR A 325 -44.14 -4.51 -15.53
C THR A 325 -43.23 -3.28 -15.47
N THR A 326 -43.18 -2.62 -14.31
CA THR A 326 -42.33 -1.52 -13.94
C THR A 326 -41.61 -1.82 -12.61
N TRP A 327 -40.28 -1.66 -12.59
CA TRP A 327 -39.47 -1.73 -11.37
C TRP A 327 -39.71 -0.48 -10.53
N LYS A 328 -40.47 -0.57 -9.44
CA LYS A 328 -40.70 0.60 -8.57
C LYS A 328 -39.49 0.86 -7.67
N ASN A 329 -38.82 1.99 -7.92
CA ASN A 329 -37.99 2.93 -7.12
C ASN A 329 -37.43 2.59 -5.71
N ALA A 330 -37.64 1.40 -5.15
CA ALA A 330 -37.38 1.16 -3.74
C ALA A 330 -35.90 0.92 -3.40
N ASN A 331 -35.04 0.56 -4.38
CA ASN A 331 -33.65 0.18 -4.14
C ASN A 331 -32.72 0.64 -5.28
N ALA A 332 -32.58 1.96 -5.45
CA ALA A 332 -31.50 2.52 -6.27
C ALA A 332 -30.16 2.34 -5.54
N PHE A 333 -29.14 1.82 -6.22
CA PHE A 333 -27.75 1.92 -5.79
C PHE A 333 -27.21 3.29 -6.23
N ASP A 334 -27.68 4.32 -5.53
CA ASP A 334 -27.26 5.70 -5.72
C ASP A 334 -26.08 6.01 -4.80
N GLY A 335 -25.01 6.60 -5.35
CA GLY A 335 -23.77 6.84 -4.63
C GLY A 335 -22.48 6.59 -5.43
N TYR A 336 -21.34 6.65 -4.76
CA TYR A 336 -20.01 6.41 -5.31
C TYR A 336 -19.38 5.16 -4.66
N TYR A 337 -19.41 4.05 -5.38
CA TYR A 337 -18.84 2.76 -4.96
C TYR A 337 -17.44 2.63 -5.55
N VAL A 338 -16.44 2.32 -4.73
CA VAL A 338 -15.05 2.30 -5.20
C VAL A 338 -14.30 1.05 -4.78
N LEU A 339 -13.63 0.44 -5.76
CA LEU A 339 -12.72 -0.67 -5.56
C LEU A 339 -11.35 -0.13 -5.14
N THR A 340 -10.79 -0.63 -4.03
CA THR A 340 -9.49 -0.16 -3.49
C THR A 340 -8.36 -1.17 -3.61
N LYS A 341 -8.69 -2.42 -3.97
CA LYS A 341 -7.72 -3.49 -4.28
C LYS A 341 -8.36 -4.52 -5.22
N ASN A 342 -7.53 -5.40 -5.78
CA ASN A 342 -8.05 -6.57 -6.50
C ASN A 342 -8.78 -7.50 -5.50
N ILE A 343 -9.91 -8.07 -5.92
CA ILE A 343 -10.72 -8.96 -5.10
C ILE A 343 -10.83 -10.32 -5.78
N ASP A 344 -10.49 -11.38 -5.05
CA ASP A 344 -10.82 -12.76 -5.42
C ASP A 344 -12.16 -13.17 -4.78
N CYS A 345 -13.16 -13.45 -5.62
CA CYS A 345 -14.47 -13.91 -5.20
C CYS A 345 -14.60 -15.44 -5.20
N THR A 346 -13.50 -16.19 -5.18
CA THR A 346 -13.53 -17.65 -5.05
C THR A 346 -14.35 -18.07 -3.82
N GLY A 347 -15.41 -18.87 -4.06
CA GLY A 347 -16.33 -19.33 -3.03
C GLY A 347 -17.44 -18.33 -2.66
N TYR A 348 -17.39 -17.10 -3.18
CA TYR A 348 -18.47 -16.13 -3.05
C TYR A 348 -19.47 -16.26 -4.20
N ILE A 349 -20.74 -16.36 -3.86
CA ILE A 349 -21.85 -16.45 -4.81
C ILE A 349 -22.69 -15.18 -4.66
N HIS A 350 -22.75 -14.39 -5.72
CA HIS A 350 -23.53 -13.16 -5.74
C HIS A 350 -24.91 -13.37 -6.38
N SER A 351 -25.93 -12.84 -5.72
CA SER A 351 -27.30 -12.75 -6.24
C SER A 351 -27.91 -11.44 -5.78
N VAL A 352 -28.32 -10.61 -6.73
CA VAL A 352 -28.94 -9.32 -6.45
C VAL A 352 -30.34 -9.45 -5.81
N SER A 353 -30.97 -10.63 -5.88
CA SER A 353 -32.25 -10.91 -5.20
C SER A 353 -32.23 -12.24 -4.45
N LYS A 354 -33.10 -12.37 -3.45
CA LYS A 354 -33.28 -13.62 -2.71
C LYS A 354 -33.76 -14.74 -3.64
N PRO A 355 -33.29 -15.98 -3.49
CA PRO A 355 -33.98 -17.12 -4.08
C PRO A 355 -35.33 -17.28 -3.35
N SER A 356 -36.42 -16.73 -3.87
CA SER A 356 -37.74 -17.06 -3.34
C SER A 356 -38.13 -18.49 -3.73
N ASP A 357 -38.79 -19.17 -2.80
CA ASP A 357 -39.47 -20.44 -3.03
C ASP A 357 -40.73 -20.17 -3.88
N ALA A 358 -40.67 -20.57 -5.16
CA ALA A 358 -41.78 -20.86 -6.08
C ALA A 358 -42.29 -19.78 -7.07
N ASN A 359 -42.22 -20.16 -8.36
CA ASN A 359 -43.24 -19.98 -9.42
C ASN A 359 -43.51 -18.60 -10.05
N GLU A 360 -42.52 -17.72 -10.17
CA GLU A 360 -42.77 -16.40 -10.78
C GLU A 360 -42.13 -16.30 -12.19
N SER A 361 -42.98 -16.22 -13.23
CA SER A 361 -42.57 -16.03 -14.62
C SER A 361 -42.25 -14.57 -14.89
N PHE A 362 -40.95 -14.21 -14.93
CA PHE A 362 -40.52 -12.86 -15.28
C PHE A 362 -40.37 -12.68 -16.79
N SER A 363 -41.17 -11.80 -17.40
CA SER A 363 -40.98 -11.30 -18.76
C SER A 363 -40.44 -9.87 -18.70
N MET A 364 -39.11 -9.71 -18.75
CA MET A 364 -38.48 -8.39 -18.85
C MET A 364 -38.51 -7.88 -20.28
N THR A 365 -39.67 -7.39 -20.69
CA THR A 365 -39.85 -6.63 -21.94
C THR A 365 -40.27 -5.19 -21.69
N GLY A 366 -40.14 -4.70 -20.44
CA GLY A 366 -40.51 -3.35 -20.04
C GLY A 366 -39.28 -2.47 -19.74
N HIS A 367 -39.42 -1.18 -20.01
CA HIS A 367 -38.52 -0.11 -19.59
C HIS A 367 -38.16 -0.20 -18.10
N ILE A 368 -36.94 0.18 -17.73
CA ILE A 368 -36.60 0.38 -16.32
C ILE A 368 -37.29 1.69 -15.89
N GLU A 369 -37.98 1.73 -14.73
CA GLU A 369 -38.36 3.05 -14.20
C GLU A 369 -37.08 3.77 -13.78
N GLU A 370 -37.01 5.07 -14.05
CA GLU A 370 -35.94 5.94 -13.56
C GLU A 370 -35.73 5.69 -12.05
N GLY A 371 -34.51 5.29 -11.66
CA GLY A 371 -34.17 4.97 -10.27
C GLY A 371 -33.99 3.50 -9.88
N ALA A 372 -33.85 2.57 -10.84
CA ALA A 372 -33.73 1.14 -10.53
C ALA A 372 -32.32 0.55 -10.78
N GLY A 373 -31.79 -0.23 -9.83
CA GLY A 373 -30.45 -0.80 -9.92
C GLY A 373 -29.36 0.26 -9.70
N LEU A 374 -28.23 0.18 -10.40
CA LEU A 374 -27.16 1.17 -10.30
C LEU A 374 -27.53 2.47 -11.02
N THR A 375 -27.68 3.55 -10.24
CA THR A 375 -27.88 4.92 -10.71
C THR A 375 -26.67 5.81 -10.42
N GLY A 376 -25.83 5.42 -9.45
CA GLY A 376 -24.60 6.11 -9.09
C GLY A 376 -23.39 5.70 -9.94
N VAL A 377 -22.19 5.79 -9.35
CA VAL A 377 -20.90 5.46 -9.98
C VAL A 377 -20.28 4.24 -9.30
N PHE A 378 -19.89 3.25 -10.09
CA PHE A 378 -18.99 2.17 -9.71
C PHE A 378 -17.61 2.41 -10.34
N GLU A 379 -16.65 2.81 -9.51
CA GLU A 379 -15.27 3.13 -9.89
C GLU A 379 -14.35 1.95 -9.53
N GLY A 380 -13.86 1.22 -10.53
CA GLY A 380 -12.91 0.13 -10.33
C GLY A 380 -11.49 0.56 -10.01
N ASN A 381 -11.13 1.82 -10.30
CA ASN A 381 -9.83 2.41 -10.02
C ASN A 381 -8.63 1.61 -10.59
N GLY A 382 -8.86 0.86 -11.68
CA GLY A 382 -7.87 -0.04 -12.30
C GLY A 382 -7.72 -1.40 -11.62
N TYR A 383 -8.56 -1.74 -10.65
CA TYR A 383 -8.54 -3.03 -9.99
C TYR A 383 -9.45 -4.06 -10.66
N THR A 384 -9.26 -5.32 -10.28
CA THR A 384 -9.92 -6.50 -10.83
C THR A 384 -10.80 -7.18 -9.79
N ILE A 385 -12.01 -7.59 -10.19
CA ILE A 385 -12.84 -8.58 -9.49
C ILE A 385 -12.69 -9.91 -10.22
N SER A 386 -12.14 -10.92 -9.56
CA SER A 386 -11.86 -12.24 -10.15
C SER A 386 -12.76 -13.33 -9.59
N ASN A 387 -13.03 -14.37 -10.39
CA ASN A 387 -13.72 -15.60 -9.98
C ASN A 387 -15.13 -15.37 -9.40
N LEU A 388 -15.77 -14.26 -9.77
CA LEU A 388 -17.13 -13.92 -9.33
C LEU A 388 -18.14 -14.92 -9.88
N THR A 389 -18.88 -15.59 -8.99
CA THR A 389 -19.96 -16.50 -9.38
C THR A 389 -21.30 -15.81 -9.27
N LEU A 390 -22.03 -15.70 -10.38
CA LEU A 390 -23.33 -15.02 -10.48
C LEU A 390 -24.46 -16.03 -10.66
N VAL A 391 -25.60 -15.75 -10.02
CA VAL A 391 -26.77 -16.66 -10.03
C VAL A 391 -27.97 -16.07 -10.76
N ARG A 392 -28.27 -14.78 -10.53
CA ARG A 392 -29.44 -14.10 -11.12
C ARG A 392 -29.11 -12.65 -11.40
N ARG A 393 -29.50 -12.17 -12.58
CA ARG A 393 -29.61 -10.74 -12.94
C ARG A 393 -28.30 -9.91 -12.92
N GLY A 394 -27.15 -10.56 -12.78
CA GLY A 394 -25.84 -9.89 -12.75
C GLY A 394 -25.56 -9.15 -11.45
N LEU A 395 -24.40 -8.51 -11.38
CA LEU A 395 -23.91 -7.84 -10.17
C LEU A 395 -24.83 -6.70 -9.70
N PHE A 396 -25.32 -5.87 -10.62
CA PHE A 396 -26.11 -4.69 -10.29
C PHE A 396 -27.62 -4.91 -10.43
N GLY A 397 -28.05 -6.05 -10.98
CA GLY A 397 -29.45 -6.27 -11.34
C GLY A 397 -29.86 -5.47 -12.57
N ALA A 398 -29.87 -4.14 -12.47
CA ALA A 398 -30.10 -3.18 -13.56
C ALA A 398 -29.06 -2.05 -13.47
N ILE A 399 -28.83 -1.31 -14.57
CA ILE A 399 -28.09 -0.05 -14.56
C ILE A 399 -28.96 0.99 -15.27
N ALA A 400 -29.45 1.97 -14.52
CA ALA A 400 -30.35 3.01 -15.01
C ALA A 400 -29.71 4.39 -14.79
N GLY A 401 -29.09 4.97 -15.83
CA GLY A 401 -28.36 6.23 -15.73
C GLY A 401 -26.99 6.14 -15.01
N GLY A 402 -26.67 5.01 -14.36
CA GLY A 402 -25.44 4.82 -13.62
C GLY A 402 -24.18 4.69 -14.48
N THR A 403 -23.02 4.82 -13.85
CA THR A 403 -21.69 4.70 -14.48
C THR A 403 -20.94 3.50 -13.90
N VAL A 404 -20.34 2.66 -14.76
CA VAL A 404 -19.37 1.63 -14.37
C VAL A 404 -18.08 1.91 -15.14
N GLN A 405 -16.97 2.11 -14.43
CA GLN A 405 -15.73 2.45 -15.11
C GLN A 405 -14.46 1.90 -14.45
N ASN A 406 -13.40 1.80 -15.27
CA ASN A 406 -12.04 1.46 -14.89
C ASN A 406 -11.94 0.16 -14.06
N VAL A 407 -12.69 -0.87 -14.46
CA VAL A 407 -12.76 -2.15 -13.74
C VAL A 407 -12.55 -3.33 -14.70
N ALA A 408 -11.86 -4.35 -14.21
CA ALA A 408 -11.83 -5.67 -14.85
C ALA A 408 -12.65 -6.69 -14.04
N PHE A 409 -13.49 -7.46 -14.74
CA PHE A 409 -14.15 -8.66 -14.23
C PHE A 409 -13.49 -9.88 -14.87
N LYS A 410 -12.67 -10.62 -14.14
CA LYS A 410 -11.92 -11.78 -14.66
C LYS A 410 -12.52 -13.09 -14.19
N ASN A 411 -12.49 -14.11 -15.06
CA ASN A 411 -12.97 -15.44 -14.74
C ASN A 411 -14.40 -15.46 -14.17
N VAL A 412 -15.31 -14.66 -14.73
CA VAL A 412 -16.71 -14.62 -14.26
C VAL A 412 -17.37 -15.97 -14.55
N GLN A 413 -18.05 -16.51 -13.53
CA GLN A 413 -18.73 -17.79 -13.58
C GLN A 413 -20.23 -17.60 -13.37
N PHE A 414 -21.00 -18.53 -13.92
CA PHE A 414 -22.44 -18.56 -13.74
C PHE A 414 -22.82 -19.91 -13.12
N THR A 415 -23.61 -19.87 -12.05
CA THR A 415 -24.16 -21.08 -11.43
C THR A 415 -25.68 -21.01 -11.34
N ARG A 416 -26.31 -22.17 -11.31
CA ARG A 416 -27.73 -22.27 -10.98
C ARG A 416 -27.83 -22.21 -9.45
N GLY A 417 -28.59 -21.26 -8.92
CA GLY A 417 -28.89 -21.24 -7.49
C GLY A 417 -29.65 -22.53 -7.14
N ASP A 418 -29.36 -23.12 -5.98
CA ASP A 418 -30.03 -24.34 -5.50
C ASP A 418 -31.56 -24.19 -5.51
N ILE A 419 -32.21 -24.55 -6.62
CA ILE A 419 -33.64 -24.77 -6.68
C ILE A 419 -33.85 -26.24 -6.31
N THR A 420 -33.71 -26.57 -5.03
CA THR A 420 -34.01 -27.91 -4.49
C THR A 420 -35.51 -28.17 -4.37
N ASN A 421 -36.35 -27.14 -4.52
CA ASN A 421 -37.82 -27.26 -4.48
C ASN A 421 -38.40 -27.38 -5.91
N GLY A 422 -38.94 -28.56 -6.24
CA GLY A 422 -39.42 -29.00 -7.56
C GLY A 422 -40.61 -28.24 -8.18
N GLY A 423 -40.61 -26.90 -8.17
CA GLY A 423 -41.53 -26.04 -8.93
C GLY A 423 -40.99 -25.74 -10.33
N GLY A 424 -41.70 -26.20 -11.35
CA GLY A 424 -41.25 -26.31 -12.75
C GLY A 424 -41.11 -25.02 -13.58
N TYR A 425 -40.51 -23.94 -13.06
CA TYR A 425 -40.13 -22.78 -13.89
C TYR A 425 -38.61 -22.68 -14.05
N ASN A 426 -38.16 -22.93 -15.28
CA ASN A 426 -36.76 -23.11 -15.67
C ASN A 426 -36.30 -22.01 -16.64
N GLY A 427 -35.95 -20.84 -16.11
CA GLY A 427 -35.34 -19.79 -16.91
C GLY A 427 -34.77 -18.69 -16.03
N GLN A 428 -33.67 -18.98 -15.33
CA GLN A 428 -32.93 -17.92 -14.62
C GLN A 428 -31.99 -17.26 -15.62
N ASN A 429 -32.23 -16.01 -15.94
CA ASN A 429 -31.30 -15.28 -16.78
C ASN A 429 -30.12 -14.78 -15.93
N VAL A 430 -28.91 -15.06 -16.39
CA VAL A 430 -27.67 -14.68 -15.71
C VAL A 430 -26.84 -13.83 -16.66
N TYR A 431 -26.28 -12.75 -16.10
CA TYR A 431 -25.57 -11.68 -16.79
C TYR A 431 -24.33 -11.33 -15.96
N THR A 432 -23.28 -10.74 -16.54
CA THR A 432 -22.15 -10.28 -15.73
C THR A 432 -22.50 -8.99 -14.97
N LEU A 433 -22.96 -7.95 -15.66
CA LEU A 433 -23.23 -6.65 -15.02
C LEU A 433 -24.68 -6.51 -14.56
N ALA A 434 -25.64 -6.65 -15.49
CA ALA A 434 -27.05 -6.38 -15.22
C ALA A 434 -27.95 -7.07 -16.24
N CYS A 435 -29.22 -7.27 -15.92
CA CYS A 435 -30.19 -7.73 -16.92
C CYS A 435 -30.54 -6.63 -17.92
N VAL A 436 -30.65 -5.38 -17.50
CA VAL A 436 -30.96 -4.25 -18.38
C VAL A 436 -30.03 -3.07 -18.07
N ILE A 437 -29.56 -2.41 -19.13
CA ILE A 437 -28.72 -1.22 -19.08
C ILE A 437 -29.40 -0.13 -19.90
N GLU A 438 -29.82 0.95 -19.27
CA GLU A 438 -30.57 2.05 -19.90
C GLU A 438 -29.98 3.40 -19.48
N GLY A 439 -29.60 4.24 -20.46
CA GLY A 439 -29.01 5.56 -20.20
C GLY A 439 -27.66 5.55 -19.45
N ALA A 440 -27.00 4.39 -19.33
CA ALA A 440 -25.81 4.22 -18.51
C ALA A 440 -24.52 4.64 -19.20
N THR A 441 -23.41 4.78 -18.45
CA THR A 441 -22.06 4.92 -19.00
C THR A 441 -21.17 3.74 -18.59
N LEU A 442 -20.60 3.03 -19.56
CA LEU A 442 -19.58 1.99 -19.33
C LEU A 442 -18.26 2.44 -19.95
N LYS A 443 -17.21 2.64 -19.15
CA LYS A 443 -15.94 3.17 -19.64
C LYS A 443 -14.74 2.39 -19.12
N ASN A 444 -13.83 1.96 -19.99
CA ASN A 444 -12.64 1.18 -19.59
C ASN A 444 -13.04 -0.07 -18.79
N VAL A 445 -13.96 -0.86 -19.34
CA VAL A 445 -14.45 -2.08 -18.68
C VAL A 445 -13.93 -3.31 -19.41
N TYR A 446 -13.27 -4.20 -18.68
CA TYR A 446 -12.90 -5.53 -19.16
C TYR A 446 -13.81 -6.59 -18.54
N VAL A 447 -14.32 -7.50 -19.35
CA VAL A 447 -15.09 -8.67 -18.88
C VAL A 447 -14.52 -9.93 -19.52
N HIS A 448 -14.19 -10.93 -18.70
CA HIS A 448 -13.73 -12.23 -19.14
C HIS A 448 -14.55 -13.35 -18.52
N ILE A 449 -15.08 -14.21 -19.40
CA ILE A 449 -15.93 -15.35 -19.08
C ILE A 449 -15.27 -16.60 -19.69
N PRO A 450 -14.65 -17.48 -18.89
CA PRO A 450 -13.95 -18.65 -19.42
C PRO A 450 -14.90 -19.61 -20.12
N THR A 451 -16.03 -19.92 -19.48
CA THR A 451 -17.04 -20.80 -20.05
C THR A 451 -18.42 -20.23 -19.80
N MET A 452 -19.17 -20.08 -20.87
CA MET A 452 -20.58 -19.72 -20.82
C MET A 452 -21.42 -20.94 -21.21
N GLN A 453 -22.12 -21.51 -20.24
CA GLN A 453 -22.99 -22.66 -20.46
C GLN A 453 -24.41 -22.20 -20.81
N SER A 454 -24.88 -22.49 -22.02
CA SER A 454 -26.33 -22.50 -22.28
C SER A 454 -26.90 -23.76 -21.62
N SER A 455 -27.63 -23.65 -20.51
CA SER A 455 -27.95 -24.83 -19.70
C SER A 455 -29.05 -25.72 -20.30
N TYR A 456 -28.77 -27.03 -20.22
CA TYR A 456 -29.62 -28.23 -20.15
C TYR A 456 -31.06 -28.17 -20.67
N VAL A 457 -31.33 -28.92 -21.73
CA VAL A 457 -32.68 -29.38 -22.12
C VAL A 457 -33.17 -30.27 -20.99
N LEU A 458 -34.27 -29.86 -20.33
CA LEU A 458 -35.04 -30.81 -19.54
C LEU A 458 -35.56 -31.88 -20.49
N ASN A 459 -34.89 -33.03 -20.49
CA ASN A 459 -35.44 -34.27 -21.00
C ASN A 459 -36.55 -34.73 -20.02
N GLY A 460 -37.64 -33.97 -19.96
CA GLY A 460 -38.89 -34.36 -19.31
C GLY A 460 -39.91 -34.67 -20.39
N GLU A 461 -40.23 -35.95 -20.56
CA GLU A 461 -41.12 -36.54 -21.57
C GLU A 461 -42.61 -36.13 -21.45
N SER A 462 -42.96 -34.94 -20.97
CA SER A 462 -44.36 -34.52 -20.97
C SER A 462 -44.74 -34.02 -22.36
N GLY A 463 -45.42 -34.86 -23.14
CA GLY A 463 -45.97 -34.60 -24.48
C GLY A 463 -47.02 -33.49 -24.59
N THR A 464 -46.87 -32.40 -23.82
CA THR A 464 -47.64 -31.17 -23.99
C THR A 464 -46.73 -30.13 -24.65
N THR A 465 -47.17 -29.61 -25.79
CA THR A 465 -46.55 -28.59 -26.65
C THR A 465 -46.37 -27.20 -26.00
N GLY A 466 -46.15 -27.14 -24.68
CA GLY A 466 -45.79 -25.92 -23.97
C GLY A 466 -44.34 -25.57 -24.29
N ALA A 467 -44.13 -24.38 -24.87
CA ALA A 467 -42.81 -23.84 -25.16
C ALA A 467 -41.91 -23.92 -23.92
N GLY A 468 -40.94 -24.84 -23.93
CA GLY A 468 -39.96 -24.95 -22.87
C GLY A 468 -39.16 -23.65 -22.79
N SER A 469 -39.25 -22.95 -21.65
CA SER A 469 -38.43 -21.79 -21.35
C SER A 469 -36.95 -22.21 -21.36
N ALA A 470 -36.18 -21.69 -22.31
CA ALA A 470 -34.73 -21.85 -22.31
C ALA A 470 -34.11 -20.81 -21.36
N VAL A 471 -33.10 -21.21 -20.59
CA VAL A 471 -32.25 -20.29 -19.83
C VAL A 471 -31.55 -19.35 -20.83
N ARG A 472 -31.72 -18.04 -20.67
CA ARG A 472 -31.00 -17.02 -21.45
C ARG A 472 -29.79 -16.58 -20.64
N GLY A 473 -28.59 -17.01 -21.03
CA GLY A 473 -27.37 -16.39 -20.56
C GLY A 473 -26.96 -15.31 -21.56
N ALA A 474 -26.64 -14.10 -21.09
CA ALA A 474 -25.95 -13.08 -21.90
C ALA A 474 -24.65 -12.65 -21.21
N GLY A 475 -23.62 -12.36 -22.02
CA GLY A 475 -22.28 -12.08 -21.51
C GLY A 475 -22.19 -10.78 -20.70
N LEU A 476 -22.91 -9.72 -21.11
CA LEU A 476 -22.89 -8.43 -20.42
C LEU A 476 -24.26 -8.09 -19.80
N ALA A 477 -25.30 -8.05 -20.64
CA ALA A 477 -26.69 -7.77 -20.26
C ALA A 477 -27.70 -8.37 -21.25
N ASP A 478 -28.97 -8.48 -20.83
CA ASP A 478 -30.08 -8.90 -21.71
C ASP A 478 -30.35 -7.82 -22.75
N SER A 479 -30.53 -6.60 -22.25
CA SER A 479 -30.97 -5.44 -23.02
C SER A 479 -30.07 -4.24 -22.73
N ILE A 480 -29.67 -3.54 -23.79
CA ILE A 480 -29.01 -2.25 -23.72
C ILE A 480 -29.84 -1.27 -24.53
N ASP A 481 -30.37 -0.24 -23.89
CA ASP A 481 -31.30 0.72 -24.48
C ASP A 481 -30.90 2.17 -24.13
N GLY A 482 -31.61 3.12 -24.72
CA GLY A 482 -31.53 4.53 -24.39
C GLY A 482 -30.25 5.20 -24.88
N SER A 483 -29.89 6.28 -24.21
CA SER A 483 -28.65 7.05 -24.43
C SER A 483 -27.41 6.38 -23.82
N THR A 484 -27.38 5.05 -23.69
CA THR A 484 -26.25 4.33 -23.08
C THR A 484 -24.95 4.60 -23.84
N VAL A 485 -23.87 4.93 -23.15
CA VAL A 485 -22.54 5.16 -23.71
C VAL A 485 -21.62 4.02 -23.30
N MET A 486 -20.93 3.42 -24.26
CA MET A 486 -19.86 2.45 -24.01
C MET A 486 -18.57 2.90 -24.68
N GLU A 487 -17.51 3.09 -23.90
CA GLU A 487 -16.20 3.54 -24.39
C GLU A 487 -15.08 2.64 -23.87
N ASN A 488 -14.20 2.19 -24.78
CA ASN A 488 -13.02 1.40 -24.45
C ASN A 488 -13.33 0.12 -23.65
N CYS A 489 -14.29 -0.68 -24.11
CA CYS A 489 -14.72 -1.90 -23.44
C CYS A 489 -14.27 -3.14 -24.20
N VAL A 490 -13.80 -4.17 -23.48
CA VAL A 490 -13.43 -5.47 -24.06
C VAL A 490 -14.19 -6.57 -23.33
N ILE A 491 -14.97 -7.36 -24.08
CA ILE A 491 -15.72 -8.51 -23.57
C ILE A 491 -15.18 -9.78 -24.22
N GLN A 492 -14.60 -10.67 -23.42
CA GLN A 492 -14.00 -11.92 -23.84
C GLN A 492 -14.76 -13.12 -23.29
N ILE A 493 -15.17 -14.03 -24.18
CA ILE A 493 -15.81 -15.30 -23.87
C ILE A 493 -15.02 -16.41 -24.57
N ASP A 494 -14.27 -17.21 -23.80
CA ASP A 494 -13.37 -18.20 -24.40
C ASP A 494 -14.14 -19.39 -24.98
N GLU A 495 -15.05 -19.95 -24.19
CA GLU A 495 -15.87 -21.09 -24.58
C GLU A 495 -17.35 -20.78 -24.42
N TYR A 496 -18.06 -20.72 -25.54
CA TYR A 496 -19.52 -20.64 -25.56
C TYR A 496 -20.12 -21.99 -25.96
N ASN A 497 -20.67 -22.71 -24.99
CA ASN A 497 -21.26 -24.03 -25.20
C ASN A 497 -22.71 -23.88 -25.64
N TYR A 498 -22.91 -23.81 -26.96
CA TYR A 498 -24.22 -23.69 -27.59
C TYR A 498 -24.91 -25.04 -27.77
N MET A 499 -26.14 -25.18 -27.25
CA MET A 499 -26.98 -26.34 -27.54
C MET A 499 -27.78 -26.12 -28.83
N THR A 500 -27.61 -27.02 -29.80
CA THR A 500 -28.07 -26.93 -31.20
C THR A 500 -29.60 -26.90 -31.44
N ASN A 501 -30.43 -26.79 -30.40
CA ASN A 501 -31.89 -27.02 -30.50
C ASN A 501 -32.80 -25.87 -30.01
N ALA A 502 -32.28 -24.72 -29.60
CA ALA A 502 -33.12 -23.61 -29.15
C ALA A 502 -33.50 -22.67 -30.29
N SER A 503 -34.78 -22.65 -30.67
CA SER A 503 -35.39 -21.67 -31.60
C SER A 503 -35.47 -20.24 -31.04
N TYR A 504 -34.86 -19.98 -29.88
CA TYR A 504 -34.83 -18.69 -29.20
C TYR A 504 -33.42 -18.12 -29.20
N ASN A 505 -33.31 -16.80 -29.38
CA ASN A 505 -32.10 -15.97 -29.41
C ASN A 505 -31.30 -16.01 -28.08
N GLY A 506 -30.88 -17.19 -27.64
CA GLY A 506 -30.22 -17.41 -26.34
C GLY A 506 -28.72 -17.15 -26.31
N GLY A 507 -28.19 -16.32 -27.21
CA GLY A 507 -26.74 -16.04 -27.32
C GLY A 507 -26.37 -14.58 -27.51
N SER A 508 -27.31 -13.66 -27.29
CA SER A 508 -27.02 -12.23 -27.42
C SER A 508 -26.06 -11.78 -26.31
N LEU A 509 -24.84 -11.46 -26.71
CA LEU A 509 -23.93 -10.61 -25.95
C LEU A 509 -24.55 -9.22 -25.65
N MET A 510 -25.53 -8.81 -26.47
CA MET A 510 -26.35 -7.60 -26.36
C MET A 510 -27.65 -7.80 -27.13
N ARG A 511 -28.83 -7.55 -26.54
CA ARG A 511 -30.01 -7.14 -27.32
C ARG A 511 -30.05 -5.62 -27.26
N VAL A 512 -29.76 -4.94 -28.36
CA VAL A 512 -30.08 -3.52 -28.46
C VAL A 512 -31.59 -3.45 -28.65
N ALA A 513 -32.31 -2.88 -27.68
CA ALA A 513 -33.77 -2.84 -27.75
C ALA A 513 -34.22 -2.04 -28.98
N ASP A 514 -35.27 -2.51 -29.63
CA ASP A 514 -35.94 -1.83 -30.74
C ASP A 514 -36.83 -0.73 -30.12
N SER A 515 -36.23 0.31 -29.52
CA SER A 515 -37.00 1.46 -29.08
C SER A 515 -37.45 2.21 -30.34
N ALA A 516 -38.76 2.33 -30.50
CA ALA A 516 -39.36 3.06 -31.60
C ALA A 516 -38.89 4.52 -31.52
N GLU A 517 -38.14 4.96 -32.53
CA GLU A 517 -37.67 6.33 -32.75
C GLU A 517 -36.54 6.85 -31.82
N GLY A 518 -35.29 6.44 -32.11
CA GLY A 518 -34.14 7.36 -32.01
C GLY A 518 -33.18 7.22 -30.82
N ALA A 519 -33.40 6.32 -29.87
CA ALA A 519 -32.53 6.14 -28.70
C ALA A 519 -31.60 4.92 -28.87
N TYR A 520 -30.55 5.07 -29.67
CA TYR A 520 -29.53 4.02 -29.82
C TYR A 520 -28.38 4.23 -28.83
N ALA A 521 -27.92 3.13 -28.23
CA ALA A 521 -26.68 3.11 -27.47
C ALA A 521 -25.49 3.55 -28.36
N ASN A 522 -24.60 4.36 -27.79
CA ASN A 522 -23.42 4.89 -28.45
C ASN A 522 -22.19 4.07 -28.06
N PHE A 523 -21.65 3.31 -29.01
CA PHE A 523 -20.45 2.51 -28.82
C PHE A 523 -19.24 3.24 -29.41
N LYS A 524 -18.14 3.27 -28.66
CA LYS A 524 -16.85 3.78 -29.10
C LYS A 524 -15.77 2.81 -28.66
N ASP A 525 -15.07 2.23 -29.63
CA ASP A 525 -13.98 1.27 -29.41
C ASP A 525 -14.36 0.11 -28.48
N VAL A 526 -15.52 -0.49 -28.77
CA VAL A 526 -16.02 -1.67 -28.04
C VAL A 526 -15.64 -2.93 -28.81
N TYR A 527 -14.99 -3.86 -28.11
CA TYR A 527 -14.47 -5.09 -28.69
C TYR A 527 -15.06 -6.33 -28.02
N VAL A 528 -15.51 -7.27 -28.83
CA VAL A 528 -16.12 -8.53 -28.39
C VAL A 528 -15.31 -9.69 -28.96
N ILE A 529 -14.81 -10.57 -28.10
CA ILE A 529 -14.08 -11.78 -28.47
C ILE A 529 -14.95 -12.97 -28.08
N SER A 530 -15.60 -13.60 -29.06
CA SER A 530 -16.45 -14.77 -28.81
C SER A 530 -16.70 -15.57 -30.09
N ASN A 531 -16.63 -16.90 -29.99
CA ASN A 531 -17.05 -17.81 -31.05
C ASN A 531 -18.59 -17.83 -31.26
N ALA A 532 -19.38 -17.28 -30.34
CA ALA A 532 -20.84 -17.16 -30.42
C ALA A 532 -21.30 -15.93 -31.21
N MET A 533 -22.39 -16.05 -31.97
CA MET A 533 -22.92 -14.95 -32.79
C MET A 533 -23.53 -13.81 -31.97
N LEU A 534 -23.30 -12.56 -32.41
CA LEU A 534 -24.06 -11.40 -31.95
C LEU A 534 -25.46 -11.45 -32.59
N ALA A 535 -26.50 -11.69 -31.79
CA ALA A 535 -27.87 -11.59 -32.24
C ALA A 535 -28.37 -10.14 -32.11
N GLY A 536 -28.28 -9.35 -33.18
CA GLY A 536 -29.03 -8.09 -33.27
C GLY A 536 -30.47 -8.38 -33.68
N SER A 537 -31.47 -7.97 -32.89
CA SER A 537 -32.86 -8.03 -33.34
C SER A 537 -33.16 -6.79 -34.20
N LYS A 538 -33.40 -6.97 -35.50
CA LYS A 538 -34.48 -6.21 -36.13
C LYS A 538 -35.76 -7.00 -35.86
N ALA A 539 -36.69 -6.44 -35.10
CA ALA A 539 -38.00 -7.05 -34.91
C ALA A 539 -38.78 -7.00 -36.24
N ASN A 540 -38.54 -7.96 -37.15
CA ASN A 540 -39.52 -8.60 -38.04
C ASN A 540 -38.94 -9.42 -39.20
N GLU A 541 -37.62 -9.58 -39.34
CA GLU A 541 -37.07 -10.56 -40.29
C GLU A 541 -36.02 -11.43 -39.61
N ALA A 542 -36.44 -12.63 -39.22
CA ALA A 542 -35.55 -13.69 -38.75
C ALA A 542 -34.68 -14.21 -39.91
N THR A 543 -33.70 -13.42 -40.36
CA THR A 543 -32.59 -13.92 -41.16
C THR A 543 -31.52 -14.45 -40.23
N ARG A 544 -31.55 -15.77 -40.06
CA ARG A 544 -30.51 -16.57 -39.40
C ARG A 544 -29.22 -16.48 -40.23
N ALA A 545 -28.23 -15.74 -39.75
CA ALA A 545 -26.82 -16.06 -40.00
C ALA A 545 -26.45 -17.14 -38.96
N ASP A 546 -25.80 -18.27 -39.23
CA ASP A 546 -25.00 -18.69 -40.37
C ASP A 546 -25.01 -20.23 -40.43
N ALA A 547 -25.35 -20.79 -41.59
CA ALA A 547 -25.10 -22.17 -41.96
C ALA A 547 -24.96 -22.23 -43.48
N GLY A 548 -23.75 -21.95 -43.97
CA GLY A 548 -23.34 -22.22 -45.34
C GLY A 548 -23.89 -21.23 -46.38
N ASN A 549 -23.02 -20.31 -46.80
CA ASN A 549 -23.01 -19.76 -48.14
C ASN A 549 -24.13 -18.74 -48.49
N GLN A 550 -24.30 -17.67 -47.72
CA GLN A 550 -24.83 -16.40 -48.26
C GLN A 550 -24.11 -15.16 -47.70
N THR A 551 -23.47 -14.45 -48.62
CA THR A 551 -23.02 -13.07 -48.51
C THR A 551 -24.22 -12.13 -48.35
N GLY A 552 -24.37 -11.48 -47.18
CA GLY A 552 -25.13 -10.24 -47.07
C GLY A 552 -26.15 -10.15 -45.94
N ALA A 553 -25.69 -10.00 -44.70
CA ALA A 553 -26.29 -9.11 -43.69
C ALA A 553 -25.51 -9.22 -42.36
N THR A 554 -24.31 -8.64 -42.31
CA THR A 554 -23.66 -8.30 -41.04
C THR A 554 -24.48 -7.18 -40.39
N ILE A 555 -25.19 -7.45 -39.29
CA ILE A 555 -25.70 -6.38 -38.45
C ILE A 555 -24.47 -5.67 -37.88
N THR A 556 -24.17 -4.50 -38.43
CA THR A 556 -23.07 -3.65 -37.97
C THR A 556 -23.65 -2.75 -36.90
N ILE A 557 -23.34 -3.03 -35.64
CA ILE A 557 -23.56 -2.07 -34.55
C ILE A 557 -22.44 -1.04 -34.69
N ALA A 558 -22.78 0.20 -35.04
CA ALA A 558 -21.79 1.25 -35.21
C ALA A 558 -20.96 1.40 -33.92
N GLY A 559 -19.63 1.35 -34.05
CA GLY A 559 -18.70 1.51 -32.93
C GLY A 559 -18.35 0.25 -32.12
N ALA A 560 -18.96 -0.91 -32.42
CA ALA A 560 -18.61 -2.19 -31.82
C ALA A 560 -18.06 -3.19 -32.86
N LYS A 561 -16.98 -3.91 -32.52
CA LYS A 561 -16.35 -4.92 -33.39
C LYS A 561 -16.30 -6.29 -32.70
N ARG A 562 -16.55 -7.36 -33.45
CA ARG A 562 -16.48 -8.74 -32.95
C ARG A 562 -15.39 -9.55 -33.64
N TYR A 563 -14.73 -10.40 -32.86
CA TYR A 563 -13.73 -11.38 -33.29
C TYR A 563 -14.09 -12.76 -32.76
N ALA A 564 -13.75 -13.81 -33.53
CA ALA A 564 -13.98 -15.19 -33.11
C ALA A 564 -12.93 -15.67 -32.07
N SER A 565 -11.76 -15.04 -32.06
CA SER A 565 -10.66 -15.34 -31.14
C SER A 565 -9.80 -14.10 -30.86
N VAL A 566 -8.99 -14.15 -29.79
CA VAL A 566 -7.97 -13.14 -29.48
C VAL A 566 -7.01 -12.95 -30.66
N GLY A 567 -6.60 -14.06 -31.30
CA GLY A 567 -5.68 -14.01 -32.45
C GLY A 567 -6.29 -13.32 -33.68
N ASP A 568 -7.60 -13.41 -33.89
CA ASP A 568 -8.27 -12.69 -34.97
C ASP A 568 -8.35 -11.19 -34.69
N MET A 569 -8.60 -10.80 -33.43
CA MET A 569 -8.59 -9.40 -33.01
C MET A 569 -7.19 -8.77 -33.17
N GLN A 570 -6.13 -9.49 -32.79
CA GLN A 570 -4.74 -9.05 -32.96
C GLN A 570 -4.40 -8.80 -34.44
N LYS A 571 -4.83 -9.69 -35.34
CA LYS A 571 -4.56 -9.58 -36.79
C LYS A 571 -5.36 -8.49 -37.49
N ALA A 572 -6.46 -8.02 -36.90
CA ALA A 572 -7.35 -7.06 -37.52
C ALA A 572 -6.77 -5.63 -37.61
N GLY A 573 -5.63 -5.35 -36.96
CA GLY A 573 -4.96 -4.04 -37.04
C GLY A 573 -5.85 -2.92 -36.50
N ASN A 574 -6.54 -3.16 -35.40
CA ASN A 574 -7.39 -2.15 -34.76
C ASN A 574 -6.56 -0.98 -34.24
N ASP A 575 -7.17 0.20 -34.25
CA ASP A 575 -6.66 1.34 -33.52
C ASP A 575 -7.08 1.23 -32.04
N TYR A 576 -6.08 1.27 -31.16
CA TYR A 576 -6.23 1.20 -29.71
C TYR A 576 -5.76 2.48 -29.03
N SER A 577 -5.53 3.57 -29.77
CA SER A 577 -5.01 4.82 -29.20
C SER A 577 -5.92 5.41 -28.11
N SER A 578 -7.22 5.11 -28.14
CA SER A 578 -8.19 5.53 -27.12
C SER A 578 -8.09 4.74 -25.80
N PHE A 579 -7.44 3.58 -25.80
CA PHE A 579 -7.23 2.73 -24.62
C PHE A 579 -6.04 3.17 -23.76
N ASP A 580 -5.10 3.96 -24.30
CA ASP A 580 -3.91 4.42 -23.57
C ASP A 580 -4.24 5.54 -22.57
N ASN A 581 -4.82 5.15 -21.43
CA ASN A 581 -5.34 6.08 -20.42
C ASN A 581 -5.00 5.67 -18.98
N GLY A 582 -3.95 4.87 -18.80
CA GLY A 582 -3.50 4.37 -17.49
C GLY A 582 -4.17 3.06 -17.04
N PHE A 583 -5.33 2.69 -17.60
CA PHE A 583 -6.03 1.44 -17.25
C PHE A 583 -5.78 0.30 -18.21
N TRP A 584 -5.19 0.56 -19.38
CA TRP A 584 -4.83 -0.46 -20.34
C TRP A 584 -3.36 -0.34 -20.71
N THR A 585 -2.70 -1.48 -20.91
CA THR A 585 -1.45 -1.57 -21.65
C THR A 585 -1.77 -1.92 -23.08
N VAL A 586 -1.27 -1.11 -24.00
CA VAL A 586 -1.35 -1.33 -25.43
C VAL A 586 0.08 -1.49 -25.95
N GLU A 587 0.47 -2.72 -26.24
CA GLU A 587 1.76 -3.00 -26.90
C GLU A 587 1.56 -3.13 -28.41
N GLU A 588 2.57 -2.74 -29.20
CA GLU A 588 2.52 -2.83 -30.65
C GLU A 588 2.24 -4.28 -31.11
N GLY A 589 1.19 -4.47 -31.91
CA GLY A 589 0.77 -5.77 -32.42
C GLY A 589 0.04 -6.68 -31.41
N LYS A 590 -0.25 -6.21 -30.20
CA LYS A 590 -1.05 -6.93 -29.19
C LYS A 590 -2.43 -6.28 -28.99
N ILE A 591 -3.36 -7.03 -28.39
CA ILE A 591 -4.65 -6.48 -27.96
C ILE A 591 -4.48 -5.70 -26.65
N PRO A 592 -5.36 -4.73 -26.35
CA PRO A 592 -5.36 -4.05 -25.06
C PRO A 592 -5.46 -5.06 -23.93
N TYR A 593 -4.54 -4.96 -22.98
CA TYR A 593 -4.55 -5.71 -21.74
C TYR A 593 -4.93 -4.77 -20.61
N PHE A 594 -5.94 -5.11 -19.82
CA PHE A 594 -6.34 -4.28 -18.69
C PHE A 594 -5.24 -4.30 -17.63
N ASN A 595 -4.64 -3.14 -17.36
CA ASN A 595 -3.63 -2.95 -16.33
C ASN A 595 -4.22 -3.25 -14.98
N VAL A 596 -3.91 -4.43 -14.46
CA VAL A 596 -4.17 -4.71 -13.06
C VAL A 596 -3.24 -3.79 -12.28
N ARG A 597 -3.78 -2.81 -11.56
CA ARG A 597 -2.99 -2.11 -10.54
C ARG A 597 -2.53 -3.16 -9.54
N THR A 598 -1.24 -3.47 -9.55
CA THR A 598 -0.59 -4.23 -8.49
C THR A 598 -0.27 -3.27 -7.37
N ASN A 599 -0.82 -3.51 -6.19
CA ASN A 599 -0.47 -2.72 -5.02
C ASN A 599 1.02 -2.89 -4.75
N THR A 600 1.75 -1.78 -4.72
CA THR A 600 3.14 -1.77 -4.31
C THR A 600 3.19 -1.51 -2.81
N ILE A 601 3.70 -2.46 -2.05
CA ILE A 601 3.84 -2.35 -0.59
C ILE A 601 5.32 -2.12 -0.28
N ASN A 602 5.62 -1.00 0.38
CA ASN A 602 6.96 -0.77 0.91
C ASN A 602 7.06 -1.45 2.28
N VAL A 603 7.85 -2.53 2.37
CA VAL A 603 8.02 -3.28 3.60
C VAL A 603 9.07 -2.59 4.48
N GLN A 604 8.70 -2.35 5.73
CA GLN A 604 9.60 -1.75 6.72
C GLN A 604 10.63 -2.78 7.22
N GLY A 605 11.86 -2.30 7.45
CA GLY A 605 12.98 -3.10 7.96
C GLY A 605 13.93 -3.60 6.88
N THR A 606 15.08 -4.15 7.31
CA THR A 606 16.08 -4.77 6.45
C THR A 606 16.17 -6.26 6.75
N TYR A 607 16.13 -7.08 5.70
CA TYR A 607 16.07 -8.55 5.81
C TYR A 607 17.27 -9.21 5.16
N TYR A 608 17.65 -10.41 5.61
CA TYR A 608 18.74 -11.16 4.98
C TYR A 608 18.18 -12.16 3.95
N LEU A 609 18.78 -12.16 2.76
CA LEU A 609 18.51 -13.16 1.73
C LEU A 609 19.65 -14.20 1.73
N ASP A 610 19.34 -15.45 2.12
CA ASP A 610 20.31 -16.55 2.10
C ASP A 610 20.49 -17.02 0.65
N MET A 611 21.60 -16.65 0.03
CA MET A 611 21.90 -16.99 -1.37
C MET A 611 22.33 -18.44 -1.57
N SER A 612 22.72 -19.17 -0.51
CA SER A 612 23.00 -20.61 -0.63
C SER A 612 21.72 -21.42 -0.81
N GLU A 613 20.61 -20.93 -0.27
CA GLU A 613 19.31 -21.58 -0.35
C GLU A 613 18.33 -20.86 -1.27
N GLY A 614 18.63 -19.62 -1.64
CA GLY A 614 17.81 -18.71 -2.42
C GLY A 614 16.56 -18.23 -1.69
N LYS A 615 16.54 -18.23 -0.36
CA LYS A 615 15.30 -17.99 0.41
C LYS A 615 15.51 -16.99 1.54
N PHE A 616 14.41 -16.36 1.95
CA PHE A 616 14.32 -15.63 3.21
C PHE A 616 14.01 -16.58 4.37
N GLY A 617 14.35 -16.18 5.59
CA GLY A 617 13.91 -16.89 6.79
C GLY A 617 12.39 -16.92 6.92
N ALA A 618 11.83 -17.96 7.53
CA ALA A 618 10.37 -18.10 7.67
C ALA A 618 9.72 -16.96 8.47
N GLU A 619 10.42 -16.46 9.49
CA GLU A 619 9.97 -15.30 10.28
C GLU A 619 9.98 -14.01 9.44
N ASP A 620 10.99 -13.85 8.58
CA ASP A 620 11.10 -12.70 7.69
C ASP A 620 10.01 -12.73 6.62
N MET A 621 9.73 -13.91 6.04
CA MET A 621 8.58 -14.10 5.14
C MET A 621 7.27 -13.70 5.81
N ALA A 622 7.05 -14.12 7.06
CA ALA A 622 5.84 -13.74 7.81
C ALA A 622 5.73 -12.23 8.06
N LYS A 623 6.85 -11.55 8.36
CA LYS A 623 6.87 -10.09 8.54
C LYS A 623 6.63 -9.33 7.22
N MET A 624 7.22 -9.79 6.12
CA MET A 624 7.09 -9.15 4.80
C MET A 624 5.72 -9.34 4.18
N PHE A 625 5.17 -10.56 4.25
CA PHE A 625 3.99 -10.97 3.48
C PHE A 625 2.77 -11.30 4.35
N GLY A 626 2.87 -11.22 5.68
CA GLY A 626 1.86 -11.72 6.61
C GLY A 626 1.75 -13.25 6.66
N SER A 627 2.59 -13.97 5.90
CA SER A 627 2.60 -15.44 5.83
C SER A 627 4.00 -16.00 5.59
N ALA A 628 4.38 -17.01 6.35
CA ALA A 628 5.64 -17.74 6.18
C ALA A 628 5.69 -18.60 4.89
N THR A 629 4.55 -18.81 4.23
CA THR A 629 4.43 -19.65 3.03
C THR A 629 4.07 -18.85 1.78
N ALA A 630 4.25 -17.52 1.80
CA ALA A 630 4.02 -16.69 0.63
C ALA A 630 4.92 -17.12 -0.54
N VAL A 631 4.38 -17.08 -1.76
CA VAL A 631 5.10 -17.45 -2.98
C VAL A 631 5.64 -16.19 -3.65
N ILE A 632 6.95 -16.15 -3.85
CA ILE A 632 7.61 -15.13 -4.67
C ILE A 632 7.59 -15.64 -6.11
N GLU A 633 6.99 -14.89 -7.02
CA GLU A 633 6.88 -15.24 -8.44
C GLU A 633 8.01 -14.63 -9.27
N SER A 634 8.39 -13.39 -8.97
CA SER A 634 9.53 -12.71 -9.60
C SER A 634 10.27 -11.80 -8.61
N VAL A 635 11.55 -11.55 -8.89
CA VAL A 635 12.36 -10.59 -8.13
C VAL A 635 13.02 -9.63 -9.11
N LYS A 636 12.92 -8.32 -8.82
CA LYS A 636 13.64 -7.29 -9.56
C LYS A 636 14.52 -6.48 -8.63
N VAL A 637 15.73 -6.16 -9.07
CA VAL A 637 16.59 -5.17 -8.41
C VAL A 637 16.83 -4.06 -9.42
N ALA A 638 16.30 -2.88 -9.14
CA ALA A 638 16.11 -1.83 -10.15
C ALA A 638 15.41 -2.42 -11.40
N GLU A 639 16.01 -2.29 -12.58
CA GLU A 639 15.47 -2.80 -13.85
C GLU A 639 15.91 -4.24 -14.16
N THR A 640 16.75 -4.86 -13.33
CA THR A 640 17.26 -6.23 -13.59
C THR A 640 16.35 -7.27 -12.94
N GLU A 641 15.79 -8.17 -13.74
CA GLU A 641 15.03 -9.33 -13.25
C GLU A 641 15.96 -10.48 -12.86
N TYR A 642 15.63 -11.14 -11.76
CA TYR A 642 16.34 -12.30 -11.23
C TYR A 642 15.46 -13.54 -11.30
N THR A 643 16.10 -14.71 -11.46
CA THR A 643 15.38 -15.97 -11.61
C THR A 643 14.81 -16.43 -10.27
N VAL A 644 13.52 -16.76 -10.26
CA VAL A 644 12.87 -17.43 -9.15
C VAL A 644 12.47 -18.84 -9.59
N THR A 645 12.93 -19.87 -8.87
CA THR A 645 12.60 -21.27 -9.17
C THR A 645 12.17 -21.97 -7.89
N ASN A 646 10.93 -22.47 -7.84
CA ASN A 646 10.34 -23.07 -6.64
C ASN A 646 10.42 -22.16 -5.40
N GLY A 647 10.14 -20.86 -5.58
CA GLY A 647 10.23 -19.84 -4.53
C GLY A 647 11.66 -19.45 -4.13
N LYS A 648 12.68 -19.96 -4.82
CA LYS A 648 14.09 -19.65 -4.57
C LYS A 648 14.63 -18.59 -5.53
N VAL A 649 15.12 -17.50 -4.99
CA VAL A 649 15.77 -16.39 -5.69
C VAL A 649 17.22 -16.75 -6.00
N ALA A 650 17.65 -16.56 -7.25
CA ALA A 650 19.01 -16.82 -7.70
C ALA A 650 19.62 -15.63 -8.45
N GLY A 651 20.95 -15.48 -8.36
CA GLY A 651 21.73 -14.52 -9.15
C GLY A 651 21.92 -13.14 -8.53
N VAL A 652 21.26 -12.83 -7.41
CA VAL A 652 21.48 -11.56 -6.69
C VAL A 652 22.94 -11.49 -6.22
N PRO A 653 23.70 -10.44 -6.57
CA PRO A 653 25.11 -10.38 -6.24
C PRO A 653 25.32 -10.23 -4.73
N VAL A 654 26.20 -11.07 -4.17
CA VAL A 654 26.71 -10.91 -2.80
C VAL A 654 28.03 -10.14 -2.87
N ASN A 655 28.17 -9.11 -2.04
CA ASN A 655 29.44 -8.40 -1.97
C ASN A 655 30.50 -9.27 -1.28
N LYS A 656 31.59 -9.54 -1.99
CA LYS A 656 32.67 -10.42 -1.54
C LYS A 656 33.72 -9.69 -0.71
N ASP A 657 33.75 -8.36 -0.77
CA ASP A 657 34.70 -7.56 0.00
C ASP A 657 34.38 -7.52 1.51
N GLY A 658 33.24 -8.09 1.90
CA GLY A 658 32.82 -8.19 3.29
C GLY A 658 31.92 -7.08 3.80
N THR A 659 31.68 -6.05 2.99
CA THR A 659 30.76 -4.97 3.36
C THR A 659 29.36 -5.38 2.95
N PRO A 660 28.41 -5.57 3.90
CA PRO A 660 27.03 -5.85 3.54
C PRO A 660 26.48 -4.70 2.69
N VAL A 661 26.03 -5.03 1.49
CA VAL A 661 25.36 -4.06 0.60
C VAL A 661 23.87 -4.24 0.76
N GLN A 662 23.25 -3.27 1.43
CA GLN A 662 21.81 -3.17 1.48
C GLN A 662 21.29 -2.70 0.11
N MET A 663 20.26 -3.37 -0.39
CA MET A 663 19.59 -3.01 -1.64
C MET A 663 18.08 -3.16 -1.52
N THR A 664 17.33 -2.35 -2.27
CA THR A 664 15.88 -2.51 -2.38
C THR A 664 15.56 -3.45 -3.55
N ILE A 665 14.79 -4.48 -3.27
CA ILE A 665 14.31 -5.44 -4.26
C ILE A 665 12.78 -5.37 -4.35
N ALA A 666 12.23 -5.50 -5.55
CA ALA A 666 10.81 -5.67 -5.77
C ALA A 666 10.49 -7.16 -5.87
N LEU A 667 9.79 -7.70 -4.88
CA LEU A 667 9.30 -9.08 -4.82
C LEU A 667 7.87 -9.10 -5.34
N GLN A 668 7.62 -9.69 -6.51
CA GLN A 668 6.28 -9.83 -7.04
C GLN A 668 5.64 -11.11 -6.51
N GLY A 669 4.53 -10.98 -5.79
CA GLY A 669 3.59 -12.07 -5.52
C GLY A 669 2.47 -12.09 -6.58
N SER A 670 1.50 -12.99 -6.40
CA SER A 670 0.39 -13.18 -7.35
C SER A 670 -0.50 -11.95 -7.55
N GLU A 671 -0.54 -11.04 -6.56
CA GLU A 671 -1.46 -9.88 -6.56
C GLU A 671 -0.78 -8.55 -6.21
N GLN A 672 0.43 -8.58 -5.64
CA GLN A 672 1.10 -7.42 -5.05
C GLN A 672 2.59 -7.44 -5.36
N VAL A 673 3.20 -6.26 -5.38
CA VAL A 673 4.65 -6.08 -5.48
C VAL A 673 5.14 -5.55 -4.13
N TYR A 674 6.13 -6.19 -3.53
CA TYR A 674 6.70 -5.78 -2.24
C TYR A 674 8.09 -5.21 -2.48
N ASN A 675 8.26 -3.93 -2.18
CA ASN A 675 9.58 -3.30 -2.14
C ASN A 675 10.21 -3.58 -0.78
N VAL A 676 11.25 -4.40 -0.76
CA VAL A 676 11.90 -4.88 0.45
C VAL A 676 13.37 -4.45 0.46
N SER A 677 13.83 -3.89 1.58
CA SER A 677 15.24 -3.68 1.82
C SER A 677 15.90 -4.99 2.26
N VAL A 678 16.92 -5.44 1.52
CA VAL A 678 17.60 -6.72 1.78
C VAL A 678 19.11 -6.57 1.79
N ILE A 679 19.77 -7.44 2.56
CA ILE A 679 21.22 -7.69 2.51
C ILE A 679 21.41 -9.12 2.00
N PRO A 680 21.89 -9.31 0.76
CA PRO A 680 22.23 -10.64 0.26
C PRO A 680 23.43 -11.20 1.02
N ALA A 681 23.27 -12.38 1.62
CA ALA A 681 24.32 -13.10 2.33
C ALA A 681 24.68 -14.39 1.58
N THR A 682 25.96 -14.74 1.58
CA THR A 682 26.42 -16.04 1.04
C THR A 682 25.75 -17.19 1.77
N LYS A 683 25.64 -17.08 3.09
CA LYS A 683 24.88 -17.99 3.95
C LYS A 683 24.42 -17.24 5.19
N VAL A 684 23.13 -17.38 5.51
CA VAL A 684 22.61 -17.01 6.84
C VAL A 684 22.81 -18.23 7.73
N ILE A 685 23.45 -18.03 8.88
CA ILE A 685 23.68 -19.08 9.88
C ILE A 685 22.58 -18.91 10.94
N ASP A 686 21.59 -19.79 10.95
CA ASP A 686 20.46 -19.75 11.88
C ASP A 686 20.30 -21.02 12.72
N GLU A 687 21.08 -22.07 12.45
CA GLU A 687 21.16 -23.26 13.27
C GLU A 687 22.56 -23.87 13.31
N ALA A 688 22.80 -24.77 14.27
CA ALA A 688 24.12 -25.41 14.43
C ALA A 688 24.56 -26.18 13.17
N SER A 689 23.61 -26.77 12.42
CA SER A 689 23.89 -27.49 11.16
C SER A 689 24.54 -26.60 10.11
N ASP A 690 24.20 -25.31 10.06
CA ASP A 690 24.69 -24.38 9.04
C ASP A 690 26.20 -24.16 9.13
N LEU A 691 26.79 -24.35 10.31
CA LEU A 691 28.24 -24.28 10.52
C LEU A 691 28.99 -25.31 9.67
N ALA A 692 28.31 -26.34 9.16
CA ALA A 692 28.88 -27.30 8.20
C ALA A 692 29.32 -26.65 6.89
N VAL A 693 28.89 -25.42 6.58
CA VAL A 693 29.42 -24.62 5.46
C VAL A 693 30.94 -24.38 5.58
N PHE A 694 31.46 -24.33 6.82
CA PHE A 694 32.88 -24.18 7.11
C PHE A 694 33.58 -25.55 7.13
N ASN A 695 33.64 -26.19 5.96
CA ASN A 695 34.29 -27.48 5.78
C ASN A 695 35.25 -27.46 4.57
N LEU A 696 36.53 -27.76 4.82
CA LEU A 696 37.56 -27.76 3.79
C LEU A 696 37.45 -28.98 2.84
N GLY A 697 36.66 -30.00 3.20
CA GLY A 697 36.44 -31.19 2.39
C GLY A 697 37.63 -32.16 2.32
N ALA A 698 37.39 -33.38 1.81
CA ALA A 698 38.42 -34.42 1.69
C ALA A 698 39.33 -34.26 0.45
N SER A 699 38.86 -33.52 -0.56
CA SER A 699 39.51 -33.32 -1.87
C SER A 699 40.49 -32.14 -1.91
N ALA A 700 40.57 -31.33 -0.86
CA ALA A 700 41.47 -30.18 -0.78
C ALA A 700 42.97 -30.54 -0.72
N TYR A 701 43.35 -31.82 -0.90
CA TYR A 701 44.74 -32.21 -0.81
C TYR A 701 45.17 -33.35 -1.74
N ALA A 702 45.89 -32.99 -2.81
CA ALA A 702 46.76 -33.89 -3.56
C ALA A 702 48.15 -33.89 -2.92
N VAL A 703 48.36 -34.83 -1.99
CA VAL A 703 49.65 -35.14 -1.36
C VAL A 703 50.68 -35.41 -2.47
N ASN A 704 51.82 -34.68 -2.49
CA ASN A 704 53.06 -34.92 -3.27
C ASN A 704 53.46 -33.96 -4.43
N THR A 705 52.78 -32.85 -4.71
CA THR A 705 53.26 -31.94 -5.80
C THR A 705 53.69 -30.53 -5.38
N GLY A 706 53.77 -30.22 -4.08
CA GLY A 706 54.30 -28.93 -3.61
C GLY A 706 53.40 -27.72 -3.90
N MET A 707 52.14 -27.95 -4.29
CA MET A 707 51.12 -26.92 -4.35
C MET A 707 49.86 -27.43 -3.65
N VAL A 708 49.38 -26.71 -2.64
CA VAL A 708 48.03 -26.90 -2.12
C VAL A 708 47.10 -26.64 -3.30
N GLY A 709 46.46 -27.70 -3.81
CA GLY A 709 45.37 -27.52 -4.77
C GLY A 709 44.31 -26.68 -4.08
N ARG A 710 44.13 -25.44 -4.54
CA ARG A 710 43.20 -24.40 -4.04
C ARG A 710 42.10 -25.01 -3.18
N ALA A 711 42.29 -25.03 -1.86
CA ALA A 711 41.31 -25.60 -0.95
C ALA A 711 40.01 -24.77 -1.02
N ASN A 712 38.91 -25.30 -0.50
CA ASN A 712 37.66 -24.57 -0.40
C ASN A 712 37.88 -23.27 0.40
N ALA A 713 37.91 -22.13 -0.30
CA ALA A 713 37.85 -20.83 0.33
C ALA A 713 36.40 -20.53 0.69
N PHE A 714 36.17 -20.13 1.94
CA PHE A 714 34.89 -19.59 2.41
C PHE A 714 34.92 -18.09 2.07
N ASP A 715 34.65 -17.80 0.81
CA ASP A 715 34.62 -16.45 0.22
C ASP A 715 33.17 -15.94 0.18
N GLY A 716 32.97 -14.69 0.60
CA GLY A 716 31.64 -14.06 0.68
C GLY A 716 31.27 -13.55 2.07
N TYR A 717 29.96 -13.33 2.30
CA TYR A 717 29.43 -12.72 3.52
C TYR A 717 28.54 -13.73 4.28
N TYR A 718 29.02 -14.17 5.44
CA TYR A 718 28.35 -15.13 6.33
C TYR A 718 27.85 -14.37 7.56
N VAL A 719 26.59 -14.55 7.93
CA VAL A 719 25.98 -13.73 8.99
C VAL A 719 25.14 -14.54 9.96
N LEU A 720 25.24 -14.22 11.25
CA LEU A 720 24.30 -14.66 12.29
C LEU A 720 23.13 -13.69 12.37
N THR A 721 21.90 -14.21 12.41
CA THR A 721 20.68 -13.42 12.60
C THR A 721 20.04 -13.61 13.98
N LYS A 722 20.56 -14.56 14.77
CA LYS A 722 20.16 -14.86 16.14
C LYS A 722 21.27 -15.61 16.87
N ASP A 723 21.13 -15.71 18.19
CA ASP A 723 21.99 -16.58 19.01
C ASP A 723 21.78 -18.06 18.67
N ILE A 724 22.86 -18.82 18.64
CA ILE A 724 22.84 -20.25 18.33
C ILE A 724 23.36 -21.05 19.51
N ASP A 725 22.53 -21.99 19.97
CA ASP A 725 22.95 -23.04 20.88
C ASP A 725 23.38 -24.28 20.08
N CYS A 726 24.67 -24.62 20.17
CA CYS A 726 25.27 -25.77 19.50
C CYS A 726 25.39 -26.99 20.42
N ALA A 727 24.62 -27.06 21.51
CA ALA A 727 24.64 -28.21 22.41
C ALA A 727 24.38 -29.53 21.62
N GLY A 728 25.34 -30.46 21.73
CA GLY A 728 25.30 -31.74 21.02
C GLY A 728 25.81 -31.72 19.57
N TYR A 729 26.12 -30.54 19.02
CA TYR A 729 26.75 -30.41 17.71
C TYR A 729 28.28 -30.42 17.84
N VAL A 730 28.93 -31.32 17.09
CA VAL A 730 30.39 -31.43 17.00
C VAL A 730 30.84 -30.93 15.64
N HIS A 731 31.58 -29.82 15.64
CA HIS A 731 32.15 -29.25 14.42
C HIS A 731 33.57 -29.77 14.17
N SER A 732 33.84 -30.15 12.92
CA SER A 732 35.17 -30.53 12.44
C SER A 732 35.34 -30.09 11.01
N VAL A 733 36.36 -29.27 10.74
CA VAL A 733 36.59 -28.67 9.43
C VAL A 733 37.13 -29.69 8.39
N THR A 734 37.50 -30.89 8.83
CA THR A 734 37.97 -31.97 7.96
C THR A 734 37.34 -33.30 8.31
N THR A 735 36.98 -34.11 7.31
CA THR A 735 36.34 -35.43 7.48
C THR A 735 37.30 -36.63 7.33
N ASN A 736 38.53 -36.44 6.82
CA ASN A 736 39.47 -37.54 6.60
C ASN A 736 40.74 -37.38 7.45
N GLU A 737 41.07 -38.43 8.21
CA GLU A 737 42.02 -38.36 9.32
C GLU A 737 43.50 -38.30 8.90
N ALA A 738 43.86 -38.68 7.67
CA ALA A 738 45.23 -39.14 7.39
C ALA A 738 46.17 -38.17 6.65
N SER A 739 45.71 -37.04 6.10
CA SER A 739 46.43 -36.41 4.97
C SER A 739 46.91 -34.97 5.12
N ILE A 740 46.51 -34.21 6.13
CA ILE A 740 46.93 -32.80 6.24
C ILE A 740 47.95 -32.66 7.35
N SER A 741 49.25 -32.69 7.01
CA SER A 741 50.31 -32.38 7.95
C SER A 741 50.25 -30.90 8.37
N TRP A 742 50.58 -30.59 9.62
CA TRP A 742 50.75 -29.21 10.11
C TRP A 742 51.67 -28.39 9.21
N GLU A 743 52.75 -29.02 8.73
CA GLU A 743 53.75 -28.41 7.85
C GLU A 743 53.15 -27.88 6.55
N ASN A 744 52.04 -28.47 6.07
CA ASN A 744 51.34 -28.02 4.87
C ASN A 744 50.38 -26.85 5.11
N LEU A 745 49.98 -26.60 6.36
CA LEU A 745 49.15 -25.46 6.75
C LEU A 745 49.99 -24.31 7.34
N SER A 746 51.24 -24.58 7.75
CA SER A 746 52.12 -23.60 8.40
C SER A 746 53.15 -22.95 7.48
N VAL A 747 53.28 -23.36 6.21
CA VAL A 747 54.19 -22.70 5.24
C VAL A 747 53.54 -21.48 4.61
N SER A 748 54.19 -20.33 4.72
CA SER A 748 53.80 -19.07 4.06
C SER A 748 53.45 -19.27 2.59
N GLY A 749 52.25 -18.83 2.17
CA GLY A 749 51.76 -19.00 0.79
C GLY A 749 50.28 -19.39 0.62
N HIS A 750 49.47 -19.39 1.68
CA HIS A 750 48.07 -19.82 1.65
C HIS A 750 47.10 -18.78 1.10
N SER A 751 47.33 -18.27 -0.11
CA SER A 751 46.28 -17.48 -0.77
C SER A 751 45.10 -18.40 -1.13
N ASN A 752 43.91 -18.13 -0.59
CA ASN A 752 42.63 -18.78 -0.91
C ASN A 752 42.34 -20.13 -0.22
N VAL A 753 42.48 -20.23 1.10
CA VAL A 753 42.06 -21.40 1.90
C VAL A 753 41.37 -20.96 3.18
N GLY A 754 40.32 -21.66 3.60
CA GLY A 754 39.59 -21.35 4.83
C GLY A 754 38.79 -20.06 4.68
N LEU A 755 38.59 -19.32 5.77
CA LEU A 755 37.84 -18.06 5.71
C LEU A 755 38.67 -16.96 5.03
N THR A 756 38.20 -16.54 3.86
CA THR A 756 38.74 -15.39 3.11
C THR A 756 37.75 -14.25 2.97
N GLY A 757 36.45 -14.53 3.16
CA GLY A 757 35.37 -13.55 3.23
C GLY A 757 35.17 -13.00 4.64
N VAL A 758 33.92 -12.68 4.97
CA VAL A 758 33.54 -12.08 6.26
C VAL A 758 32.53 -12.95 6.98
N PHE A 759 32.84 -13.21 8.25
CA PHE A 759 31.93 -13.78 9.23
C PHE A 759 31.48 -12.68 10.18
N GLU A 760 30.23 -12.24 10.03
CA GLU A 760 29.58 -11.21 10.82
C GLU A 760 28.66 -11.85 11.86
N GLY A 761 28.96 -11.68 13.14
CA GLY A 761 28.08 -12.16 14.19
C GLY A 761 26.88 -11.26 14.45
N ASN A 762 26.91 -10.01 13.96
CA ASN A 762 25.84 -9.02 14.14
C ASN A 762 25.46 -8.80 15.63
N GLY A 763 26.37 -9.09 16.56
CA GLY A 763 26.14 -9.03 18.00
C GLY A 763 25.67 -10.33 18.65
N HIS A 764 25.42 -11.37 17.86
CA HIS A 764 24.95 -12.67 18.36
C HIS A 764 26.08 -13.57 18.84
N THR A 765 25.66 -14.65 19.51
CA THR A 765 26.53 -15.66 20.10
C THR A 765 26.40 -17.02 19.44
N ILE A 766 27.50 -17.77 19.43
CA ILE A 766 27.53 -19.21 19.21
C ILE A 766 27.96 -19.84 20.53
N SER A 767 27.07 -20.61 21.14
CA SER A 767 27.25 -21.20 22.47
C SER A 767 27.34 -22.72 22.43
N ASN A 768 28.00 -23.33 23.42
CA ASN A 768 28.05 -24.78 23.64
C ASN A 768 28.64 -25.60 22.48
N LEU A 769 29.34 -24.95 21.55
CA LEU A 769 29.89 -25.58 20.37
C LEU A 769 31.02 -26.54 20.76
N SER A 770 30.87 -27.80 20.39
CA SER A 770 31.93 -28.80 20.52
C SER A 770 32.85 -28.73 19.32
N LEU A 771 34.07 -28.23 19.52
CA LEU A 771 35.09 -28.13 18.49
C LEU A 771 35.99 -29.36 18.54
N ASN A 772 36.19 -29.97 17.37
CA ASN A 772 37.16 -31.05 17.18
C ASN A 772 38.39 -30.51 16.44
N ARG A 773 38.70 -31.00 15.24
CA ARG A 773 39.95 -30.66 14.56
C ARG A 773 39.87 -29.27 13.93
N ARG A 774 40.85 -28.43 14.26
CA ARG A 774 41.26 -27.17 13.61
C ARG A 774 40.40 -25.93 13.83
N GLY A 775 39.53 -25.96 14.84
CA GLY A 775 38.64 -24.85 15.15
C GLY A 775 37.54 -24.66 14.12
N LEU A 776 36.76 -23.58 14.27
CA LEU A 776 35.57 -23.34 13.46
C LEU A 776 35.85 -23.19 11.95
N PHE A 777 36.88 -22.42 11.60
CA PHE A 777 37.18 -22.08 10.20
C PHE A 777 38.32 -22.90 9.61
N GLY A 778 39.06 -23.65 10.45
CA GLY A 778 40.26 -24.38 10.03
C GLY A 778 41.44 -23.44 9.83
N VAL A 779 41.32 -22.50 8.91
CA VAL A 779 42.30 -21.46 8.58
C VAL A 779 41.54 -20.15 8.34
N ILE A 780 42.12 -19.00 8.68
CA ILE A 780 41.63 -17.68 8.28
C ILE A 780 42.76 -16.98 7.53
N VAL A 781 42.58 -16.69 6.24
CA VAL A 781 43.58 -15.98 5.44
C VAL A 781 42.93 -14.80 4.71
N GLY A 782 43.26 -13.58 5.13
CA GLY A 782 42.65 -12.36 4.57
C GLY A 782 41.18 -12.13 4.97
N GLY A 783 40.55 -13.11 5.63
CA GLY A 783 39.15 -13.01 6.06
C GLY A 783 38.95 -12.12 7.29
N THR A 784 37.70 -11.74 7.52
CA THR A 784 37.28 -10.96 8.69
C THR A 784 36.33 -11.78 9.56
N VAL A 785 36.56 -11.78 10.88
CA VAL A 785 35.61 -12.28 11.88
C VAL A 785 35.25 -11.11 12.78
N GLN A 786 33.98 -10.75 12.86
CA GLN A 786 33.59 -9.59 13.66
C GLN A 786 32.25 -9.71 14.35
N ASN A 787 32.12 -8.92 15.42
CA ASN A 787 30.92 -8.74 16.24
C ASN A 787 30.24 -10.05 16.64
N VAL A 788 31.02 -11.02 17.13
CA VAL A 788 30.53 -12.34 17.53
C VAL A 788 31.07 -12.75 18.90
N GLY A 789 30.20 -13.37 19.71
CA GLY A 789 30.59 -14.05 20.94
C GLY A 789 30.58 -15.58 20.81
N PHE A 790 31.72 -16.22 20.99
CA PHE A 790 31.83 -17.68 21.11
C PHE A 790 31.87 -18.06 22.59
N THR A 791 30.79 -18.64 23.11
CA THR A 791 30.61 -18.87 24.55
C THR A 791 30.53 -20.35 24.89
N ASN A 792 31.03 -20.73 26.07
CA ASN A 792 31.04 -22.13 26.52
C ASN A 792 31.56 -23.12 25.45
N LEU A 793 32.68 -22.77 24.80
CA LEU A 793 33.28 -23.67 23.81
C LEU A 793 33.82 -24.93 24.49
N VAL A 794 33.50 -26.09 23.91
CA VAL A 794 33.94 -27.39 24.41
C VAL A 794 34.92 -27.98 23.41
N PHE A 795 36.11 -28.37 23.86
CA PHE A 795 37.05 -29.09 23.02
C PHE A 795 36.84 -30.59 23.18
N THR A 796 36.46 -31.24 22.08
CA THR A 796 36.19 -32.68 22.06
C THR A 796 37.29 -33.43 21.33
N ARG A 797 37.52 -34.67 21.76
CA ARG A 797 38.46 -35.58 21.12
C ARG A 797 37.70 -36.60 20.29
N ASP A 798 38.22 -36.86 19.10
CA ASP A 798 37.84 -38.04 18.33
C ASP A 798 38.34 -39.32 19.03
N THR A 799 37.41 -40.12 19.57
CA THR A 799 37.70 -41.36 20.31
C THR A 799 37.70 -42.60 19.42
N ALA A 800 37.32 -42.48 18.14
CA ALA A 800 36.91 -43.62 17.32
C ALA A 800 38.05 -44.41 16.66
N THR A 801 39.28 -43.88 16.56
CA THR A 801 40.36 -44.52 15.78
C THR A 801 41.65 -44.72 16.58
N ALA A 802 42.35 -45.84 16.30
CA ALA A 802 43.64 -46.17 16.95
C ALA A 802 44.76 -45.14 16.64
N ASN A 803 44.55 -44.24 15.67
CA ASN A 803 45.40 -43.09 15.37
C ASN A 803 45.03 -41.81 16.17
N ALA A 804 44.05 -41.85 17.08
CA ALA A 804 43.62 -40.72 17.92
C ALA A 804 44.74 -40.02 18.72
N VAL A 805 45.91 -40.65 18.87
CA VAL A 805 47.09 -40.09 19.55
C VAL A 805 47.77 -38.96 18.74
N TYR A 806 47.62 -38.95 17.41
CA TYR A 806 48.12 -37.87 16.56
C TYR A 806 47.12 -36.71 16.38
N HIS A 807 45.83 -36.96 16.61
CA HIS A 807 44.76 -36.03 16.20
C HIS A 807 44.18 -35.15 17.31
N ALA A 808 44.39 -35.49 18.58
CA ALA A 808 44.11 -34.59 19.71
C ALA A 808 45.07 -33.38 19.78
N ARG A 809 45.92 -33.21 18.76
CA ARG A 809 47.00 -32.21 18.72
C ARG A 809 46.55 -30.86 18.16
N ASP A 810 45.41 -30.76 17.49
CA ASP A 810 45.09 -29.60 16.65
C ASP A 810 43.69 -29.02 16.91
N THR A 811 43.26 -28.87 18.17
CA THR A 811 41.97 -28.22 18.51
C THR A 811 42.19 -26.77 18.95
N TYR A 812 41.44 -25.86 18.32
CA TYR A 812 41.49 -24.41 18.50
C TYR A 812 40.07 -23.85 18.56
N ALA A 813 39.86 -22.65 19.09
CA ALA A 813 38.53 -22.02 19.01
C ALA A 813 38.16 -21.64 17.57
N LEU A 814 38.99 -20.80 16.92
CA LEU A 814 38.65 -20.22 15.63
C LEU A 814 39.33 -20.94 14.46
N ALA A 815 40.65 -21.09 14.50
CA ALA A 815 41.41 -21.65 13.40
C ALA A 815 42.77 -22.16 13.88
N CYS A 816 43.41 -23.04 13.12
CA CYS A 816 44.81 -23.41 13.37
C CYS A 816 45.77 -22.30 12.93
N VAL A 817 45.49 -21.60 11.83
CA VAL A 817 46.30 -20.49 11.33
C VAL A 817 45.42 -19.29 11.03
N ILE A 818 45.86 -18.12 11.49
CA ILE A 818 45.27 -16.81 11.23
C ILE A 818 46.36 -15.95 10.57
N GLU A 819 46.19 -15.63 9.29
CA GLU A 819 47.17 -14.87 8.50
C GLU A 819 46.50 -13.70 7.78
N LYS A 820 47.02 -12.48 7.93
CA LYS A 820 46.47 -11.25 7.29
C LYS A 820 44.96 -11.07 7.53
N ALA A 821 44.43 -11.61 8.62
CA ALA A 821 43.01 -11.57 8.92
C ALA A 821 42.64 -10.31 9.70
N THR A 822 41.35 -10.01 9.81
CA THR A 822 40.83 -8.99 10.74
C THR A 822 39.90 -9.64 11.75
N LEU A 823 40.17 -9.47 13.04
CA LEU A 823 39.28 -9.88 14.12
C LEU A 823 38.84 -8.62 14.87
N LYS A 824 37.54 -8.33 14.91
CA LYS A 824 37.02 -7.10 15.52
C LYS A 824 35.81 -7.37 16.40
N ASN A 825 35.83 -6.92 17.66
CA ASN A 825 34.73 -7.19 18.60
C ASN A 825 34.43 -8.70 18.69
N VAL A 826 35.45 -9.50 19.02
CA VAL A 826 35.32 -10.96 19.12
C VAL A 826 35.51 -11.39 20.57
N TYR A 827 34.52 -12.09 21.12
CA TYR A 827 34.60 -12.72 22.44
C TYR A 827 34.78 -14.23 22.28
N VAL A 828 35.73 -14.83 23.02
CA VAL A 828 35.94 -16.28 23.06
C VAL A 828 36.00 -16.71 24.51
N HIS A 829 35.12 -17.63 24.91
CA HIS A 829 35.08 -18.18 26.26
C HIS A 829 35.13 -19.70 26.26
N ILE A 830 36.14 -20.23 26.93
CA ILE A 830 36.41 -21.66 27.11
C ILE A 830 36.42 -21.94 28.62
N PRO A 831 35.36 -22.52 29.20
CA PRO A 831 35.33 -22.74 30.65
C PRO A 831 36.44 -23.67 31.13
N THR A 832 36.65 -24.79 30.45
CA THR A 832 37.73 -25.72 30.78
C THR A 832 38.49 -26.08 29.52
N MET A 833 39.76 -25.71 29.49
CA MET A 833 40.70 -26.16 28.49
C MET A 833 41.47 -27.37 29.05
N GLN A 834 40.96 -28.57 28.76
CA GLN A 834 41.57 -29.82 29.19
C GLN A 834 42.38 -30.45 28.07
N ILE A 835 43.72 -30.35 28.15
CA ILE A 835 44.63 -31.08 27.26
C ILE A 835 45.08 -32.37 27.97
N SER A 836 44.17 -33.34 28.11
CA SER A 836 44.48 -34.65 28.72
C SER A 836 44.46 -35.76 27.66
N VAL A 837 45.61 -36.42 27.44
CA VAL A 837 45.66 -37.66 26.64
C VAL A 837 45.65 -38.86 27.58
N THR A 838 44.47 -39.43 27.79
CA THR A 838 44.35 -40.82 28.26
C THR A 838 44.38 -41.72 27.02
N VAL A 839 45.47 -42.44 26.79
CA VAL A 839 45.47 -43.51 25.77
C VAL A 839 44.62 -44.68 26.26
N ALA A 840 44.09 -45.49 25.33
CA ALA A 840 43.19 -46.61 25.63
C ALA A 840 43.76 -47.65 26.61
N SER A 841 45.08 -47.65 26.85
CA SER A 841 45.74 -48.52 27.84
C SER A 841 45.62 -48.03 29.30
N GLY A 842 44.96 -46.90 29.56
CA GLY A 842 44.87 -46.31 30.90
C GLY A 842 46.19 -45.75 31.44
N THR A 843 47.26 -45.77 30.63
CA THR A 843 48.58 -45.24 30.98
C THR A 843 48.69 -43.79 30.53
N LEU A 844 49.05 -42.86 31.42
CA LEU A 844 49.43 -41.50 31.00
C LEU A 844 50.66 -41.59 30.08
N MET A 845 50.59 -41.01 28.88
CA MET A 845 51.76 -40.86 28.02
C MET A 845 52.71 -39.81 28.61
N THR A 846 53.71 -40.25 29.37
CA THR A 846 54.80 -39.39 29.88
C THR A 846 56.03 -39.38 28.95
N GLY A 847 55.93 -39.99 27.76
CA GLY A 847 57.01 -40.11 26.78
C GLY A 847 57.29 -38.81 26.02
N SER A 848 58.55 -38.39 26.06
CA SER A 848 59.16 -37.16 25.52
C SER A 848 59.17 -36.99 23.98
N GLY A 849 58.21 -37.56 23.24
CA GLY A 849 58.34 -37.70 21.78
C GLY A 849 57.50 -36.78 20.90
N SER A 850 56.34 -36.29 21.33
CA SER A 850 55.47 -35.48 20.45
C SER A 850 54.39 -34.75 21.23
N ALA A 851 54.57 -33.45 21.43
CA ALA A 851 53.73 -32.61 22.27
C ALA A 851 52.32 -32.37 21.68
N LEU A 852 51.35 -32.21 22.58
CA LEU A 852 50.00 -31.73 22.30
C LEU A 852 50.06 -30.23 22.00
N ARG A 853 49.38 -29.77 20.94
CA ARG A 853 49.36 -28.34 20.52
C ARG A 853 47.95 -27.76 20.63
N GLY A 854 47.41 -27.71 21.84
CA GLY A 854 46.15 -27.01 22.09
C GLY A 854 46.39 -25.53 22.38
N ALA A 855 45.68 -24.65 21.69
CA ALA A 855 45.67 -23.22 21.98
C ALA A 855 44.23 -22.69 22.11
N GLY A 856 44.04 -21.67 22.96
CA GLY A 856 42.73 -21.07 23.19
C GLY A 856 42.13 -20.48 21.92
N LEU A 857 42.91 -19.72 21.14
CA LEU A 857 42.43 -19.06 19.92
C LEU A 857 42.88 -19.76 18.62
N ALA A 858 44.20 -19.85 18.42
CA ALA A 858 44.86 -20.42 17.24
C ALA A 858 46.29 -20.87 17.57
N SER A 859 46.89 -21.74 16.75
CA SER A 859 48.30 -22.15 16.87
C SER A 859 49.27 -21.28 16.09
N SER A 860 48.81 -20.47 15.15
CA SER A 860 49.64 -19.43 14.54
C SER A 860 48.80 -18.21 14.24
N ILE A 861 49.30 -17.05 14.66
CA ILE A 861 48.82 -15.74 14.24
C ILE A 861 50.02 -15.04 13.61
N ASP A 862 49.92 -14.75 12.31
CA ASP A 862 51.00 -14.21 11.50
C ASP A 862 50.46 -13.21 10.45
N GLY A 863 51.35 -12.62 9.68
CA GLY A 863 51.05 -11.59 8.69
C GLY A 863 50.59 -10.31 9.36
N SER A 864 50.17 -9.34 8.55
CA SER A 864 49.56 -8.09 9.00
C SER A 864 48.16 -8.29 9.59
N THR A 865 47.95 -9.34 10.39
CA THR A 865 46.68 -9.64 11.06
C THR A 865 46.32 -8.51 12.02
N VAL A 866 45.07 -8.06 11.99
CA VAL A 866 44.54 -7.02 12.86
C VAL A 866 43.63 -7.67 13.90
N MET A 867 43.83 -7.38 15.18
CA MET A 867 42.87 -7.70 16.23
C MET A 867 42.50 -6.43 16.98
N GLU A 868 41.22 -6.09 16.99
CA GLU A 868 40.70 -4.92 17.70
C GLU A 868 39.57 -5.33 18.64
N ASN A 869 39.64 -4.90 19.90
CA ASN A 869 38.60 -5.11 20.90
C ASN A 869 38.20 -6.60 21.03
N CYS A 870 39.18 -7.47 21.25
CA CYS A 870 38.96 -8.91 21.37
C CYS A 870 39.21 -9.37 22.80
N VAL A 871 38.41 -10.32 23.29
CA VAL A 871 38.56 -10.90 24.62
C VAL A 871 38.60 -12.42 24.53
N ILE A 872 39.65 -13.03 25.07
CA ILE A 872 39.84 -14.47 25.15
C ILE A 872 39.86 -14.87 26.63
N LYS A 873 38.82 -15.56 27.08
CA LYS A 873 38.63 -16.00 28.46
C LYS A 873 38.73 -17.51 28.57
N ILE A 874 39.62 -17.97 29.45
CA ILE A 874 39.77 -19.39 29.79
C ILE A 874 39.73 -19.51 31.32
N ASP A 875 38.65 -20.07 31.85
CA ASP A 875 38.45 -20.12 33.31
C ASP A 875 39.38 -21.14 33.97
N GLU A 876 39.50 -22.33 33.39
CA GLU A 876 40.34 -23.41 33.89
C GLU A 876 41.27 -23.94 32.79
N TYR A 877 42.58 -23.75 32.98
CA TYR A 877 43.61 -24.32 32.10
C TYR A 877 44.31 -25.49 32.78
N ASN A 878 43.93 -26.70 32.41
CA ASN A 878 44.47 -27.94 32.98
C ASN A 878 45.60 -28.48 32.11
N TYR A 879 46.82 -28.00 32.35
CA TYR A 879 48.03 -28.39 31.59
C TYR A 879 48.99 -29.25 32.40
N MET A 880 49.42 -30.38 31.82
CA MET A 880 50.41 -31.25 32.42
C MET A 880 51.84 -30.74 32.11
N SER A 881 52.45 -30.13 33.12
CA SER A 881 53.83 -29.68 33.38
C SER A 881 55.06 -30.00 32.49
N ASN A 882 54.99 -30.62 31.30
CA ASN A 882 56.18 -30.86 30.45
C ASN A 882 56.36 -29.74 29.41
N ALA A 883 57.30 -28.84 29.70
CA ALA A 883 57.36 -27.45 29.26
C ALA A 883 58.09 -27.16 27.92
N ASN A 884 58.04 -28.03 26.91
CA ASN A 884 58.90 -27.84 25.73
C ASN A 884 58.20 -27.41 24.42
N TYR A 885 56.87 -27.30 24.35
CA TYR A 885 56.20 -26.90 23.09
C TYR A 885 54.90 -26.10 23.32
N ASN A 886 54.87 -24.87 22.81
CA ASN A 886 53.80 -24.15 22.07
C ASN A 886 52.30 -24.31 22.43
N GLY A 887 51.93 -24.63 23.67
CA GLY A 887 50.54 -24.57 24.14
C GLY A 887 50.28 -23.35 25.02
N GLY A 888 49.41 -22.44 24.59
CA GLY A 888 49.06 -21.22 25.33
C GLY A 888 47.64 -20.74 25.05
N SER A 889 47.14 -19.77 25.81
CA SER A 889 45.82 -19.15 25.57
C SER A 889 45.76 -18.41 24.24
N LEU A 890 46.90 -17.86 23.81
CA LEU A 890 47.17 -17.25 22.51
C LEU A 890 48.55 -17.72 22.02
N MET A 891 48.68 -18.15 20.76
CA MET A 891 49.98 -18.47 20.17
C MET A 891 50.29 -17.54 19.00
N CYS A 892 51.35 -16.73 19.15
CA CYS A 892 51.84 -15.82 18.11
C CYS A 892 53.18 -16.35 17.57
N VAL A 893 53.25 -16.60 16.27
CA VAL A 893 54.47 -17.09 15.61
C VAL A 893 55.19 -15.87 15.06
N ALA A 894 56.22 -15.41 15.76
CA ALA A 894 57.10 -14.34 15.28
C ALA A 894 58.23 -14.96 14.44
N ASP A 895 57.88 -15.55 13.29
CA ASP A 895 58.88 -16.10 12.37
C ASP A 895 59.06 -15.20 11.14
N SER A 896 59.68 -14.05 11.35
CA SER A 896 60.61 -13.48 10.39
C SER A 896 61.30 -12.26 10.98
N THR A 897 62.56 -12.09 10.62
CA THR A 897 63.36 -10.87 10.71
C THR A 897 62.51 -9.58 10.66
N GLU A 898 62.49 -8.83 11.78
CA GLU A 898 62.04 -7.43 11.94
C GLU A 898 61.07 -6.89 10.85
N GLY A 899 59.74 -6.94 11.09
CA GLY A 899 58.83 -6.03 10.37
C GLY A 899 57.36 -6.43 10.14
N ALA A 900 56.98 -7.71 10.24
CA ALA A 900 55.61 -8.16 9.92
C ALA A 900 54.78 -8.49 11.17
N TYR A 901 54.63 -7.54 12.09
CA TYR A 901 53.88 -7.77 13.32
C TYR A 901 52.36 -7.66 13.10
N ALA A 902 51.62 -8.60 13.70
CA ALA A 902 50.18 -8.45 13.88
C ALA A 902 49.88 -7.14 14.64
N ASN A 903 48.85 -6.42 14.22
CA ASN A 903 48.41 -5.16 14.79
C ASN A 903 47.30 -5.42 15.81
N PHE A 904 47.70 -5.55 17.07
CA PHE A 904 46.76 -5.77 18.16
C PHE A 904 46.44 -4.45 18.86
N LYS A 905 45.15 -4.23 19.11
CA LYS A 905 44.62 -3.08 19.81
C LYS A 905 43.53 -3.56 20.75
N ASN A 906 43.69 -3.29 22.05
CA ASN A 906 42.70 -3.62 23.08
C ASN A 906 42.35 -5.13 23.09
N VAL A 907 43.37 -5.98 23.02
CA VAL A 907 43.19 -7.44 23.12
C VAL A 907 43.40 -7.88 24.56
N TYR A 908 42.38 -8.51 25.16
CA TYR A 908 42.41 -8.96 26.55
C TYR A 908 42.41 -10.48 26.61
N VAL A 909 43.32 -11.05 27.39
CA VAL A 909 43.38 -12.49 27.67
C VAL A 909 43.19 -12.71 29.17
N ILE A 910 42.12 -13.40 29.55
CA ILE A 910 41.83 -13.75 30.95
C ILE A 910 42.09 -15.24 31.09
N SER A 911 43.29 -15.60 31.53
CA SER A 911 43.72 -16.99 31.69
C SER A 911 44.92 -17.10 32.62
N ASN A 912 44.91 -18.13 33.46
CA ASN A 912 46.09 -18.55 34.23
C ASN A 912 47.18 -19.18 33.34
N ALA A 913 46.89 -19.52 32.09
CA ALA A 913 47.86 -19.95 31.09
C ALA A 913 48.68 -18.77 30.56
N MET A 914 49.96 -19.02 30.28
CA MET A 914 50.81 -18.06 29.58
C MET A 914 50.45 -17.96 28.09
N LEU A 915 50.85 -16.86 27.46
CA LEU A 915 50.88 -16.78 25.99
C LEU A 915 52.06 -17.61 25.47
N ALA A 916 51.98 -18.06 24.22
CA ALA A 916 53.07 -18.77 23.56
C ALA A 916 53.65 -17.91 22.42
N GLY A 917 54.98 -17.80 22.38
CA GLY A 917 55.71 -17.17 21.28
C GLY A 917 56.74 -18.14 20.70
N SER A 918 57.00 -18.04 19.40
CA SER A 918 58.15 -18.71 18.79
C SER A 918 59.06 -17.70 18.11
N LYS A 919 60.36 -17.75 18.43
CA LYS A 919 61.41 -17.04 17.68
C LYS A 919 62.32 -18.11 17.06
N ALA A 920 62.42 -18.15 15.73
CA ALA A 920 63.39 -18.98 15.00
C ALA A 920 63.52 -20.43 15.51
N ASN A 921 62.42 -21.18 15.54
CA ASN A 921 62.34 -22.59 15.98
C ASN A 921 62.64 -22.88 17.47
N GLU A 922 62.82 -21.87 18.32
CA GLU A 922 62.88 -22.05 19.78
C GLU A 922 61.58 -21.54 20.41
N ALA A 923 60.85 -22.45 21.09
CA ALA A 923 59.70 -22.10 21.91
C ALA A 923 60.17 -21.15 23.03
N THR A 924 59.91 -19.86 22.88
CA THR A 924 60.28 -18.85 23.86
C THR A 924 59.04 -18.47 24.64
N ARG A 925 59.14 -18.37 25.97
CA ARG A 925 58.02 -17.85 26.77
C ARG A 925 57.73 -16.42 26.31
N ALA A 926 56.49 -16.15 25.95
CA ALA A 926 55.99 -14.82 25.62
C ALA A 926 54.87 -14.47 26.60
N ASP A 927 54.68 -13.18 26.85
CA ASP A 927 53.57 -12.71 27.65
C ASP A 927 53.07 -11.34 27.17
N ALA A 928 51.96 -10.91 27.75
CA ALA A 928 51.33 -9.61 27.49
C ALA A 928 52.18 -8.44 28.01
N SER A 929 51.90 -7.24 27.53
CA SER A 929 52.64 -6.02 27.90
C SER A 929 52.54 -5.62 29.36
N ASN A 930 51.53 -6.12 30.08
CA ASN A 930 51.34 -5.90 31.50
C ASN A 930 51.99 -6.98 32.40
N GLN A 931 52.74 -7.93 31.82
CA GLN A 931 53.43 -9.00 32.56
C GLN A 931 54.96 -8.90 32.36
N THR A 932 55.75 -9.18 33.40
CA THR A 932 57.22 -8.96 33.40
C THR A 932 58.06 -10.24 33.40
N GLU A 933 57.45 -11.42 33.30
CA GLU A 933 58.12 -12.71 33.57
C GLU A 933 58.81 -13.36 32.36
N THR A 934 58.80 -12.74 31.16
CA THR A 934 59.21 -13.42 29.92
C THR A 934 60.14 -12.61 29.02
N THR A 935 60.69 -13.28 28.00
CA THR A 935 61.69 -12.73 27.07
C THR A 935 61.05 -11.99 25.89
N ILE A 936 59.76 -12.19 25.64
CA ILE A 936 59.02 -11.62 24.50
C ILE A 936 57.72 -11.00 25.01
N THR A 937 57.53 -9.71 24.76
CA THR A 937 56.29 -8.99 25.05
C THR A 937 55.49 -8.77 23.77
N ILE A 938 54.20 -9.11 23.78
CA ILE A 938 53.29 -8.88 22.66
C ILE A 938 52.60 -7.52 22.84
N ALA A 939 52.92 -6.56 21.97
CA ALA A 939 52.31 -5.23 22.00
C ALA A 939 50.79 -5.30 21.73
N GLY A 940 50.02 -4.46 22.42
CA GLY A 940 48.55 -4.38 22.24
C GLY A 940 47.72 -5.47 22.92
N VAL A 941 48.38 -6.42 23.61
CA VAL A 941 47.74 -7.51 24.36
C VAL A 941 47.95 -7.30 25.85
N LYS A 942 46.87 -7.43 26.64
CA LYS A 942 46.88 -7.46 28.12
C LYS A 942 46.44 -8.83 28.61
N ARG A 943 47.14 -9.40 29.59
CA ARG A 943 46.81 -10.70 30.19
C ARG A 943 46.54 -10.56 31.68
N TYR A 944 45.49 -11.24 32.14
CA TYR A 944 45.07 -11.33 33.52
C TYR A 944 44.91 -12.79 33.94
N ALA A 945 45.41 -13.16 35.11
CA ALA A 945 45.28 -14.54 35.60
C ALA A 945 43.83 -14.86 36.00
N SER A 946 43.04 -13.84 36.34
CA SER A 946 41.64 -13.94 36.75
C SER A 946 40.87 -12.65 36.42
N ILE A 947 39.53 -12.72 36.43
CA ILE A 947 38.67 -11.52 36.35
C ILE A 947 39.02 -10.52 37.47
N GLY A 948 39.28 -11.01 38.68
CA GLY A 948 39.62 -10.16 39.83
C GLY A 948 40.92 -9.38 39.64
N ASP A 949 41.85 -9.86 38.80
CA ASP A 949 43.06 -9.11 38.47
C ASP A 949 42.81 -8.06 37.38
N MET A 950 41.92 -8.35 36.43
CA MET A 950 41.47 -7.35 35.45
C MET A 950 40.75 -6.18 36.13
N GLN A 951 39.89 -6.47 37.12
CA GLN A 951 39.17 -5.45 37.90
C GLN A 951 40.12 -4.49 38.63
N LYS A 952 41.25 -4.97 39.16
CA LYS A 952 42.24 -4.12 39.84
C LYS A 952 42.90 -3.12 38.89
N ASP A 953 43.02 -3.49 37.61
CA ASP A 953 43.60 -2.65 36.55
C ASP A 953 42.55 -1.81 35.80
N ALA A 954 41.27 -1.90 36.16
CA ALA A 954 40.16 -1.21 35.48
C ALA A 954 40.44 0.28 35.25
N THR A 955 40.96 0.98 36.27
CA THR A 955 41.30 2.41 36.18
C THR A 955 42.43 2.69 35.21
N ALA A 956 43.44 1.81 35.14
CA ALA A 956 44.56 1.95 34.21
C ALA A 956 44.15 1.67 32.75
N ASN A 957 43.01 1.00 32.56
CA ASN A 957 42.50 0.58 31.25
C ASN A 957 41.29 1.37 30.78
N ALA A 958 40.84 2.39 31.51
CA ALA A 958 39.57 3.08 31.24
C ALA A 958 39.46 3.61 29.80
N GLU A 959 40.54 4.15 29.23
CA GLU A 959 40.56 4.63 27.84
C GLU A 959 40.33 3.50 26.82
N ASP A 960 40.99 2.36 27.01
CA ASP A 960 40.83 1.18 26.15
C ASP A 960 39.43 0.58 26.30
N LEU A 961 38.93 0.47 27.52
CA LEU A 961 37.59 -0.07 27.80
C LEU A 961 36.48 0.77 27.15
N ASN A 962 36.67 2.09 27.04
CA ASN A 962 35.72 2.98 26.35
C ASN A 962 35.70 2.80 24.82
N THR A 963 36.66 2.08 24.24
CA THR A 963 36.67 1.78 22.79
C THR A 963 35.83 0.56 22.41
N PHE A 964 35.38 -0.22 23.39
CA PHE A 964 34.48 -1.35 23.16
C PHE A 964 33.09 -0.82 22.87
N ASP A 965 32.52 -1.21 21.74
CA ASP A 965 31.18 -0.79 21.32
C ASP A 965 30.13 -1.34 22.29
N SER A 966 29.39 -0.44 22.95
CA SER A 966 28.34 -0.80 23.91
C SER A 966 27.21 -1.62 23.29
N LYS A 967 27.10 -1.67 21.96
CA LYS A 967 26.21 -2.59 21.25
C LYS A 967 26.55 -4.05 21.55
N TYR A 968 27.84 -4.39 21.64
CA TYR A 968 28.31 -5.77 21.76
C TYR A 968 28.87 -6.11 23.14
N TRP A 969 29.30 -5.10 23.88
CA TRP A 969 30.02 -5.26 25.13
C TRP A 969 29.33 -4.54 26.28
N THR A 970 29.32 -5.19 27.44
CA THR A 970 29.02 -4.56 28.73
C THR A 970 30.33 -4.47 29.51
N VAL A 971 30.60 -3.28 30.06
CA VAL A 971 31.72 -3.04 30.97
C VAL A 971 31.17 -2.83 32.38
N THR A 972 31.32 -3.83 33.25
CA THR A 972 30.90 -3.73 34.67
C THR A 972 32.12 -3.83 35.58
N ASP A 973 32.38 -2.80 36.38
CA ASP A 973 33.54 -2.72 37.28
C ASP A 973 34.88 -3.01 36.57
N GLY A 974 34.99 -2.55 35.31
CA GLY A 974 36.15 -2.77 34.46
C GLY A 974 36.30 -4.19 33.90
N VAL A 975 35.26 -5.02 34.00
CA VAL A 975 35.20 -6.35 33.40
C VAL A 975 34.38 -6.28 32.11
N LEU A 976 34.94 -6.83 31.03
CA LEU A 976 34.26 -6.99 29.75
C LEU A 976 33.43 -8.28 29.76
N SER A 977 32.15 -8.16 29.42
CA SER A 977 31.28 -9.27 29.06
C SER A 977 30.63 -9.01 27.71
N TRP A 978 30.41 -10.09 26.95
CA TRP A 978 29.56 -10.01 25.76
C TRP A 978 28.10 -9.81 26.17
N ASN A 979 27.38 -8.97 25.42
CA ASN A 979 25.96 -8.64 25.69
C ASN A 979 25.00 -9.81 25.45
#